data_AF-A0A842VNH7-F1
#
_entry.id   AF-A0A842VNH7-F1
#
_cell.length_a   1.000
_cell.length_b   1.000
_cell.length_c   1.000
_cell.angle_alpha   90.00
_cell.angle_beta   90.00
_cell.angle_gamma   90.00
#
_symmetry.space_group_name_H-M   'P 1'
#
loop_
_entity.id
_entity.type
_entity.pdbx_description
1 polymer ?
#
loop_
_entity_poly.entity_id
_entity_poly.type
_entity_poly.pdbx_seq_one_letter_code
_entity_poly.pdbx_strand_id
1 'polypeptide(L)'
;MNNCIVLVSKKLKLLLIFLIACTSALFVFQYTHNSSNFKETLVPTTKANTDNNADDSNFNILKFWNQEIVRVNNTQLNVKLLNIEKVKYENPSTKKEFEFSYQELEFQSLNYFGSERATITLHGYLLFPEDIREKNPGCLFMHGLGNNAESFKEYTYPLLEDGFVVLCYSHPGHGKSEGEEPKPENFFYDGNYNEEAHCYLTLCGAIQGLRLLESHDCVDNNKIIVSGSSYGGLNTMWLASICGNRIAGAIPFIAIGDLETTLEDPTKLMFWLWGENAEEVEADDDFWDNQNLRFDPIYYLRSHQLPPILWIIGTNDEFFNYHSISGTLEAVQNKKEAFLRIIPDGHHEFPGFDESTFYFIDYIINGGSSPPKTTLNYQKRINSIFGEHLKIEIEVESDDEIKSVQVCYKYVDIVGSCWNIMDIKKSGKDFWSATINPSLITSKIDYYIIVNIKGDKEIWFTSENLPSRELRSNFTVIAYIFLIALISIPAIWLLGRRFAKIENKLEGVNKTEAKKKLLIELALIFASEFTFFVSLTLPQIVFEESGMIWNSLYVFKNVFTWKSQFGIISPFLTSIFFIIWIIAFYLSLTKPISSSLLKLIYPVLIIFMITLFFGPMNDPSTIFGNFGKVNMGIGVYLMVLSSFLIMVISIWKRRYQNRLGIVTRKRKALWFRKKESRMVG
;
A
#
# COMPACT_ATOMS: atom_id res chain seq x y z
N MET A 1 6.81 -3.02 62.90
CA MET A 1 6.59 -3.56 61.53
C MET A 1 5.36 -2.97 60.84
N ASN A 2 4.18 -2.88 61.48
CA ASN A 2 2.94 -2.42 60.84
C ASN A 2 2.99 -0.99 60.25
N ASN A 3 3.62 -0.01 60.91
CA ASN A 3 3.67 1.36 60.38
C ASN A 3 4.58 1.53 59.13
N CYS A 4 5.59 0.69 58.96
CA CYS A 4 6.47 0.74 57.79
C CYS A 4 5.81 0.12 56.55
N ILE A 5 4.99 -0.92 56.74
CA ILE A 5 4.16 -1.54 55.70
C ILE A 5 3.11 -0.55 55.19
N VAL A 6 2.50 0.26 56.07
CA VAL A 6 1.50 1.29 55.70
C VAL A 6 2.11 2.42 54.87
N LEU A 7 3.33 2.87 55.17
CA LEU A 7 3.98 3.98 54.46
C LEU A 7 4.55 3.57 53.09
N VAL A 8 5.09 2.36 52.98
CA VAL A 8 5.49 1.76 51.70
C VAL A 8 4.24 1.48 50.85
N SER A 9 3.15 1.02 51.45
CA SER A 9 1.83 0.88 50.81
C SER A 9 1.32 2.21 50.25
N LYS A 10 1.39 3.32 51.00
CA LYS A 10 0.95 4.64 50.49
C LYS A 10 1.77 5.13 49.30
N LYS A 11 3.11 5.05 49.36
CA LYS A 11 3.98 5.48 48.25
C LYS A 11 3.88 4.57 47.03
N LEU A 12 3.73 3.26 47.25
CA LEU A 12 3.50 2.28 46.18
C LEU A 12 2.12 2.48 45.54
N LYS A 13 1.07 2.77 46.33
CA LYS A 13 -0.26 3.14 45.82
C LYS A 13 -0.21 4.43 45.00
N LEU A 14 0.54 5.44 45.44
CA LEU A 14 0.67 6.69 44.69
C LEU A 14 1.41 6.47 43.35
N LEU A 15 2.46 5.66 43.36
CA LEU A 15 3.18 5.26 42.14
C LEU A 15 2.29 4.41 41.21
N LEU A 16 1.45 3.54 41.78
CA LEU A 16 0.50 2.71 41.05
C LEU A 16 -0.58 3.57 40.38
N ILE A 17 -1.15 4.53 41.12
CA ILE A 17 -2.12 5.51 40.61
C ILE A 17 -1.46 6.35 39.51
N PHE A 18 -0.21 6.77 39.71
CA PHE A 18 0.53 7.50 38.68
C PHE A 18 0.81 6.65 37.43
N LEU A 19 1.20 5.39 37.59
CA LEU A 19 1.42 4.47 36.46
C LEU A 19 0.12 4.22 35.68
N ILE A 20 -0.97 3.92 36.38
CA ILE A 20 -2.30 3.75 35.78
C ILE A 20 -2.75 5.05 35.12
N ALA A 21 -2.56 6.21 35.76
CA ALA A 21 -2.92 7.49 35.19
C ALA A 21 -2.07 7.82 33.94
N CYS A 22 -0.77 7.53 33.94
CA CYS A 22 0.09 7.74 32.79
C CYS A 22 -0.24 6.78 31.65
N THR A 23 -0.48 5.49 31.91
CA THR A 23 -0.89 4.55 30.86
C THR A 23 -2.27 4.88 30.33
N SER A 24 -3.24 5.19 31.20
CA SER A 24 -4.56 5.65 30.79
C SER A 24 -4.50 6.98 30.03
N ALA A 25 -3.68 7.94 30.45
CA ALA A 25 -3.48 9.19 29.73
C ALA A 25 -2.77 8.98 28.39
N LEU A 26 -1.86 8.02 28.27
CA LEU A 26 -1.26 7.62 26.99
C LEU A 26 -2.29 6.98 26.06
N PHE A 27 -3.14 6.10 26.57
CA PHE A 27 -4.23 5.50 25.78
C PHE A 27 -5.28 6.53 25.38
N VAL A 28 -5.65 7.44 26.28
CA VAL A 28 -6.57 8.56 25.98
C VAL A 28 -5.90 9.50 24.99
N PHE A 29 -4.65 9.92 25.21
CA PHE A 29 -3.90 10.77 24.30
C PHE A 29 -3.78 10.13 22.92
N GLN A 30 -3.47 8.83 22.84
CA GLN A 30 -3.36 8.13 21.56
C GLN A 30 -4.72 7.92 20.89
N TYR A 31 -5.79 7.70 21.66
CA TYR A 31 -7.16 7.64 21.13
C TYR A 31 -7.61 9.03 20.62
N THR A 32 -7.37 10.09 21.40
CA THR A 32 -7.73 11.46 21.02
C THR A 32 -6.85 11.97 19.89
N HIS A 33 -5.55 11.70 19.91
CA HIS A 33 -4.58 12.08 18.88
C HIS A 33 -4.84 11.30 17.59
N ASN A 34 -5.11 9.99 17.64
CA ASN A 34 -5.55 9.26 16.44
C ASN A 34 -6.92 9.73 15.94
N SER A 35 -7.78 10.30 16.80
CA SER A 35 -9.05 10.90 16.37
C SER A 35 -8.94 12.36 15.93
N SER A 36 -7.87 13.08 16.30
CA SER A 36 -7.70 14.53 16.07
C SER A 36 -6.57 14.90 15.11
N ASN A 37 -5.55 14.05 14.93
CA ASN A 37 -4.32 14.36 14.19
C ASN A 37 -4.20 13.66 12.83
N PHE A 38 -5.32 13.30 12.22
CA PHE A 38 -5.33 13.08 10.77
C PHE A 38 -5.41 14.41 9.98
N LYS A 39 -5.58 15.56 10.65
CA LYS A 39 -5.77 16.86 9.97
C LYS A 39 -4.68 17.90 10.14
N GLU A 40 -3.76 17.74 11.09
CA GLU A 40 -2.75 18.78 11.31
C GLU A 40 -1.52 18.13 11.94
N THR A 41 -0.35 18.19 11.28
CA THR A 41 0.94 18.68 11.84
C THR A 41 2.16 18.17 11.08
N LEU A 42 2.74 18.99 10.19
CA LEU A 42 4.05 19.67 10.36
C LEU A 42 4.60 20.13 8.99
N VAL A 43 4.26 21.36 8.57
CA VAL A 43 4.95 22.03 7.45
C VAL A 43 5.62 23.34 7.91
N PRO A 44 6.90 23.54 7.56
CA PRO A 44 7.52 24.86 7.53
C PRO A 44 7.04 25.62 6.29
N THR A 45 6.50 26.81 6.50
CA THR A 45 5.95 27.68 5.46
C THR A 45 7.01 28.27 4.54
N THR A 46 6.97 27.90 3.25
CA THR A 46 7.39 28.78 2.15
C THR A 46 6.35 28.73 1.05
N LYS A 47 5.45 29.71 1.05
CA LYS A 47 4.47 29.92 -0.02
C LYS A 47 5.21 30.30 -1.30
N ALA A 48 5.11 29.47 -2.33
CA ALA A 48 5.15 29.96 -3.70
C ALA A 48 3.83 30.71 -3.97
N ASN A 49 3.94 31.79 -4.74
CA ASN A 49 2.87 32.73 -5.01
C ASN A 49 2.54 32.59 -6.49
N THR A 50 1.43 31.92 -6.82
CA THR A 50 0.96 31.70 -8.19
C THR A 50 -0.38 32.39 -8.38
N ASP A 51 -0.31 33.66 -8.80
CA ASP A 51 -1.37 34.28 -9.59
C ASP A 51 -1.32 33.61 -10.98
N ASN A 52 -2.29 32.77 -11.36
CA ASN A 52 -2.46 32.38 -12.76
C ASN A 52 -3.94 32.28 -13.16
N ASN A 53 -4.32 33.24 -14.00
CA ASN A 53 -5.62 33.37 -14.64
C ASN A 53 -5.80 32.33 -15.75
N ALA A 54 -6.71 31.36 -15.55
CA ALA A 54 -7.56 30.76 -16.60
C ALA A 54 -8.69 29.90 -15.99
N ASP A 55 -9.40 30.45 -15.00
CA ASP A 55 -10.59 29.85 -14.41
C ASP A 55 -11.78 29.91 -15.35
N ASP A 56 -12.10 28.78 -15.98
CA ASP A 56 -13.48 28.48 -16.31
C ASP A 56 -13.85 27.21 -15.55
N SER A 57 -14.59 27.37 -14.44
CA SER A 57 -15.16 26.30 -13.62
C SER A 57 -16.07 25.33 -14.39
N ASN A 58 -16.17 25.48 -15.72
CA ASN A 58 -16.90 24.65 -16.65
C ASN A 58 -16.01 23.80 -17.57
N PHE A 59 -14.71 23.64 -17.28
CA PHE A 59 -13.85 22.79 -18.09
C PHE A 59 -14.40 21.36 -18.16
N ASN A 60 -14.67 20.88 -19.37
CA ASN A 60 -15.18 19.54 -19.63
C ASN A 60 -14.18 18.78 -20.50
N ILE A 61 -13.48 17.83 -19.89
CA ILE A 61 -12.40 17.10 -20.52
C ILE A 61 -12.84 16.28 -21.74
N LEU A 62 -14.06 15.74 -21.73
CA LEU A 62 -14.62 15.01 -22.88
C LEU A 62 -14.91 15.96 -24.05
N LYS A 63 -15.44 17.16 -23.77
CA LYS A 63 -15.66 18.18 -24.81
C LYS A 63 -14.34 18.67 -25.40
N PHE A 64 -13.33 18.89 -24.56
CA PHE A 64 -11.98 19.22 -24.98
C PHE A 64 -11.44 18.14 -25.94
N TRP A 65 -11.44 16.87 -25.53
CA TRP A 65 -10.92 15.78 -26.36
C TRP A 65 -11.75 15.53 -27.63
N ASN A 66 -13.06 15.74 -27.61
CA ASN A 66 -13.88 15.67 -28.84
C ASN A 66 -13.43 16.65 -29.93
N GLN A 67 -12.88 17.80 -29.55
CA GLN A 67 -12.32 18.77 -30.49
C GLN A 67 -10.87 18.41 -30.84
N GLU A 68 -10.09 18.09 -29.81
CA GLU A 68 -8.66 17.88 -29.92
C GLU A 68 -8.29 16.61 -30.69
N ILE A 69 -9.11 15.56 -30.57
CA ILE A 69 -8.93 14.29 -31.28
C ILE A 69 -8.85 14.47 -32.80
N VAL A 70 -9.52 15.48 -33.36
CA VAL A 70 -9.45 15.79 -34.80
C VAL A 70 -8.04 16.23 -35.18
N ARG A 71 -7.40 17.08 -34.37
CA ARG A 71 -6.03 17.53 -34.59
C ARG A 71 -5.04 16.38 -34.48
N VAL A 72 -5.18 15.54 -33.46
CA VAL A 72 -4.35 14.34 -33.28
C VAL A 72 -4.51 13.39 -34.48
N ASN A 73 -5.74 13.08 -34.89
CA ASN A 73 -6.02 12.19 -36.03
C ASN A 73 -5.51 12.76 -37.37
N ASN A 74 -5.41 14.09 -37.52
CA ASN A 74 -4.87 14.71 -38.73
C ASN A 74 -3.34 14.71 -38.78
N THR A 75 -2.66 14.39 -37.66
CA THR A 75 -1.21 14.25 -37.63
C THR A 75 -0.81 12.97 -38.35
N GLN A 76 0.13 13.04 -39.29
CA GLN A 76 0.58 11.87 -40.05
C GLN A 76 1.41 10.94 -39.15
N LEU A 77 1.16 9.63 -39.23
CA LEU A 77 1.89 8.64 -38.43
C LEU A 77 3.37 8.53 -38.81
N ASN A 78 3.73 8.74 -40.10
CA ASN A 78 5.11 8.67 -40.61
C ASN A 78 5.91 7.48 -40.04
N VAL A 79 5.33 6.28 -40.17
CA VAL A 79 5.85 5.05 -39.56
C VAL A 79 7.18 4.67 -40.21
N LYS A 80 8.19 4.42 -39.38
CA LYS A 80 9.48 3.90 -39.79
C LYS A 80 9.70 2.56 -39.13
N LEU A 81 9.71 1.51 -39.94
CA LEU A 81 10.02 0.15 -39.49
C LEU A 81 11.54 0.02 -39.33
N LEU A 82 11.97 -0.52 -38.20
CA LEU A 82 13.36 -0.77 -37.85
C LEU A 82 13.65 -2.27 -37.92
N ASN A 83 14.21 -2.85 -36.87
CA ASN A 83 14.61 -4.26 -36.83
C ASN A 83 13.42 -5.19 -36.57
N ILE A 84 13.45 -6.37 -37.21
CA ILE A 84 12.57 -7.49 -36.88
C ILE A 84 13.41 -8.52 -36.14
N GLU A 85 12.91 -8.99 -35.00
CA GLU A 85 13.55 -10.04 -34.22
C GLU A 85 12.54 -11.16 -33.94
N LYS A 86 13.07 -12.37 -33.78
CA LYS A 86 12.31 -13.54 -33.35
C LYS A 86 12.70 -13.90 -31.94
N VAL A 87 11.72 -14.22 -31.10
CA VAL A 87 11.93 -14.64 -29.72
C VAL A 87 11.29 -15.99 -29.49
N LYS A 88 12.07 -16.89 -28.91
CA LYS A 88 11.57 -18.13 -28.36
C LYS A 88 11.10 -17.89 -26.94
N TYR A 89 9.89 -18.31 -26.65
CA TYR A 89 9.29 -18.18 -25.34
C TYR A 89 8.67 -19.52 -24.93
N GLU A 90 8.96 -19.97 -23.71
CA GLU A 90 8.33 -21.13 -23.11
C GLU A 90 7.35 -20.63 -22.04
N ASN A 91 6.06 -20.93 -22.21
CA ASN A 91 5.08 -20.57 -21.20
C ASN A 91 5.44 -21.27 -19.87
N PRO A 92 5.66 -20.52 -18.78
CA PRO A 92 6.17 -21.07 -17.53
C PRO A 92 5.23 -22.10 -16.90
N SER A 93 3.92 -21.95 -17.14
CA SER A 93 2.84 -22.77 -16.59
C SER A 93 2.56 -24.01 -17.44
N THR A 94 2.49 -23.88 -18.76
CA THR A 94 2.08 -24.97 -19.67
C THR A 94 3.25 -25.72 -20.29
N LYS A 95 4.46 -25.16 -20.24
CA LYS A 95 5.67 -25.68 -20.91
C LYS A 95 5.58 -25.75 -22.43
N LYS A 96 4.58 -25.08 -23.01
CA LYS A 96 4.47 -24.93 -24.46
C LYS A 96 5.47 -23.89 -24.95
N GLU A 97 6.22 -24.24 -25.99
CA GLU A 97 7.13 -23.31 -26.67
C GLU A 97 6.38 -22.57 -27.79
N PHE A 98 6.73 -21.31 -27.97
CA PHE A 98 6.25 -20.43 -29.03
C PHE A 98 7.43 -19.69 -29.67
N GLU A 99 7.31 -19.36 -30.94
CA GLU A 99 8.21 -18.44 -31.64
C GLU A 99 7.45 -17.18 -32.06
N PHE A 100 7.61 -16.10 -31.28
CA PHE A 100 7.03 -14.80 -31.61
C PHE A 100 7.98 -13.99 -32.48
N SER A 101 7.44 -12.97 -33.15
CA SER A 101 8.26 -11.94 -33.78
C SER A 101 7.85 -10.56 -33.31
N TYR A 102 8.80 -9.63 -33.23
CA TYR A 102 8.49 -8.23 -33.03
C TYR A 102 9.24 -7.36 -34.03
N GLN A 103 8.55 -6.32 -34.46
CA GLN A 103 9.05 -5.26 -35.32
C GLN A 103 9.25 -4.01 -34.45
N GLU A 104 10.52 -3.65 -34.21
CA GLU A 104 10.86 -2.34 -33.66
C GLU A 104 10.44 -1.26 -34.66
N LEU A 105 9.84 -0.17 -34.19
CA LEU A 105 9.35 0.90 -35.04
C LEU A 105 9.41 2.27 -34.37
N GLU A 106 9.31 3.31 -35.19
CA GLU A 106 9.10 4.70 -34.80
C GLU A 106 7.84 5.25 -35.49
N PHE A 107 7.08 6.10 -34.82
CA PHE A 107 5.93 6.81 -35.40
C PHE A 107 5.79 8.21 -34.80
N GLN A 108 5.17 9.13 -35.53
CA GLN A 108 5.00 10.50 -35.11
C GLN A 108 3.73 10.67 -34.26
N SER A 109 3.86 11.47 -33.21
CA SER A 109 2.76 11.97 -32.40
C SER A 109 2.80 13.49 -32.32
N LEU A 110 1.69 14.06 -31.92
CA LEU A 110 1.55 15.49 -31.72
C LEU A 110 2.38 15.93 -30.51
N ASN A 111 3.03 17.08 -30.63
CA ASN A 111 3.72 17.72 -29.53
C ASN A 111 2.78 18.71 -28.80
N TYR A 112 3.29 19.39 -27.77
CA TYR A 112 2.59 20.49 -27.13
C TYR A 112 2.18 21.55 -28.14
N PHE A 113 1.01 22.15 -27.89
CA PHE A 113 0.58 23.31 -28.65
C PHE A 113 1.61 24.44 -28.49
N GLY A 114 1.91 25.15 -29.59
CA GLY A 114 2.89 26.25 -29.58
C GLY A 114 4.38 25.82 -29.56
N SER A 115 4.69 24.53 -29.43
CA SER A 115 6.08 24.05 -29.48
C SER A 115 6.75 24.29 -30.85
N GLU A 116 8.08 24.46 -30.88
CA GLU A 116 8.84 24.71 -32.12
C GLU A 116 8.67 23.59 -33.16
N ARG A 117 8.55 22.34 -32.68
CA ARG A 117 8.26 21.16 -33.50
C ARG A 117 6.84 20.71 -33.24
N ALA A 118 6.00 20.74 -34.27
CA ALA A 118 4.61 20.32 -34.17
C ALA A 118 4.43 18.84 -33.80
N THR A 119 5.44 18.00 -34.03
CA THR A 119 5.40 16.56 -33.74
C THR A 119 6.64 16.08 -33.00
N ILE A 120 6.48 14.95 -32.30
CA ILE A 120 7.52 14.18 -31.63
C ILE A 120 7.53 12.75 -32.17
N THR A 121 8.69 12.11 -32.16
CA THR A 121 8.87 10.72 -32.58
C THR A 121 8.73 9.80 -31.37
N LEU A 122 7.78 8.88 -31.42
CA LEU A 122 7.60 7.82 -30.44
C LEU A 122 8.21 6.52 -30.94
N HIS A 123 8.80 5.77 -30.02
CA HIS A 123 9.43 4.47 -30.27
C HIS A 123 8.60 3.34 -29.68
N GLY A 124 8.55 2.19 -30.37
CA GLY A 124 7.82 1.03 -29.87
C GLY A 124 8.15 -0.28 -30.58
N TYR A 125 7.41 -1.31 -30.19
CA TYR A 125 7.48 -2.67 -30.70
C TYR A 125 6.09 -3.14 -31.08
N LEU A 126 5.94 -3.56 -32.33
CA LEU A 126 4.75 -4.28 -32.80
C LEU A 126 5.05 -5.77 -32.78
N LEU A 127 4.37 -6.50 -31.90
CA LEU A 127 4.55 -7.91 -31.64
C LEU A 127 3.49 -8.73 -32.38
N PHE A 128 3.93 -9.82 -32.97
CA PHE A 128 3.11 -10.75 -33.72
C PHE A 128 3.14 -12.14 -33.10
N PRO A 129 1.98 -12.84 -33.10
CA PRO A 129 1.91 -14.22 -32.67
C PRO A 129 2.62 -15.12 -33.70
N GLU A 130 2.89 -16.37 -33.32
CA GLU A 130 3.48 -17.37 -34.23
C GLU A 130 2.62 -17.58 -35.48
N ASP A 131 1.29 -17.67 -35.28
CA ASP A 131 0.30 -17.84 -36.32
C ASP A 131 -0.42 -16.51 -36.64
N ILE A 132 0.09 -15.78 -37.62
CA ILE A 132 -0.59 -14.58 -38.16
C ILE A 132 -1.75 -15.03 -39.06
N ARG A 133 -2.97 -14.61 -38.71
CA ARG A 133 -4.21 -14.83 -39.46
C ARG A 133 -4.48 -13.63 -40.38
N GLU A 134 -5.49 -13.74 -41.23
CA GLU A 134 -5.96 -12.59 -42.02
C GLU A 134 -6.47 -11.46 -41.11
N LYS A 135 -7.10 -11.81 -39.99
CA LYS A 135 -7.64 -10.90 -38.98
C LYS A 135 -7.41 -11.44 -37.58
N ASN A 136 -6.44 -10.87 -36.89
CA ASN A 136 -6.08 -11.12 -35.49
C ASN A 136 -6.69 -10.03 -34.60
N PRO A 137 -7.08 -10.35 -33.35
CA PRO A 137 -7.38 -9.31 -32.37
C PRO A 137 -6.13 -8.45 -32.10
N GLY A 138 -6.36 -7.19 -31.73
CA GLY A 138 -5.30 -6.22 -31.45
C GLY A 138 -5.24 -5.85 -29.97
N CYS A 139 -4.07 -5.54 -29.45
CA CYS A 139 -3.91 -4.93 -28.13
C CYS A 139 -2.95 -3.74 -28.20
N LEU A 140 -3.37 -2.58 -27.70
CA LEU A 140 -2.45 -1.49 -27.35
C LEU A 140 -2.12 -1.61 -25.87
N PHE A 141 -0.87 -1.95 -25.55
CA PHE A 141 -0.42 -2.11 -24.17
C PHE A 141 0.52 -0.95 -23.76
N MET A 142 0.17 -0.24 -22.70
CA MET A 142 0.86 0.97 -22.24
C MET A 142 1.59 0.74 -20.91
N HIS A 143 2.86 1.15 -20.84
CA HIS A 143 3.69 0.95 -19.66
C HIS A 143 3.40 1.97 -18.54
N GLY A 144 3.80 1.63 -17.31
CA GLY A 144 3.76 2.53 -16.15
C GLY A 144 4.84 3.61 -16.21
N LEU A 145 4.74 4.63 -15.37
CA LEU A 145 5.68 5.76 -15.35
C LEU A 145 7.12 5.27 -15.07
N GLY A 146 8.11 5.93 -15.67
CA GLY A 146 9.53 5.58 -15.51
C GLY A 146 9.97 4.30 -16.23
N ASN A 147 9.06 3.58 -16.89
CA ASN A 147 9.36 2.41 -17.72
C ASN A 147 9.43 2.74 -19.21
N ASN A 148 9.49 1.75 -20.09
CA ASN A 148 9.48 1.93 -21.54
C ASN A 148 8.84 0.72 -22.24
N ALA A 149 8.70 0.78 -23.57
CA ALA A 149 8.12 -0.31 -24.36
C ALA A 149 8.90 -1.64 -24.24
N GLU A 150 10.23 -1.57 -24.19
CA GLU A 150 11.10 -2.74 -24.14
C GLU A 150 10.90 -3.52 -22.83
N SER A 151 10.80 -2.83 -21.69
CA SER A 151 10.59 -3.47 -20.39
C SER A 151 9.21 -4.11 -20.23
N PHE A 152 8.25 -3.75 -21.09
CA PHE A 152 6.87 -4.23 -20.99
C PHE A 152 6.44 -5.26 -22.04
N LYS A 153 7.24 -5.49 -23.08
CA LYS A 153 6.87 -6.42 -24.15
C LYS A 153 6.69 -7.87 -23.68
N GLU A 154 7.48 -8.32 -22.69
CA GLU A 154 7.37 -9.69 -22.17
C GLU A 154 6.08 -9.92 -21.39
N TYR A 155 5.55 -8.88 -20.75
CA TYR A 155 4.27 -8.94 -20.04
C TYR A 155 3.08 -9.20 -20.98
N THR A 156 3.24 -8.98 -22.29
CA THR A 156 2.19 -9.20 -23.29
C THR A 156 2.29 -10.55 -23.99
N TYR A 157 3.29 -11.38 -23.68
CA TYR A 157 3.41 -12.72 -24.29
C TYR A 157 2.17 -13.59 -24.11
N PRO A 158 1.47 -13.61 -22.96
CA PRO A 158 0.21 -14.34 -22.84
C PRO A 158 -0.84 -13.94 -23.89
N LEU A 159 -0.88 -12.66 -24.32
CA LEU A 159 -1.78 -12.23 -25.39
C LEU A 159 -1.33 -12.75 -26.77
N LEU A 160 -0.02 -12.83 -27.02
CA LEU A 160 0.51 -13.41 -28.25
C LEU A 160 0.21 -14.91 -28.35
N GLU A 161 0.21 -15.64 -27.22
CA GLU A 161 -0.22 -17.04 -27.16
C GLU A 161 -1.67 -17.23 -27.65
N ASP A 162 -2.53 -16.25 -27.32
CA ASP A 162 -3.94 -16.20 -27.73
C ASP A 162 -4.16 -15.58 -29.13
N GLY A 163 -3.07 -15.27 -29.84
CA GLY A 163 -3.10 -14.81 -31.23
C GLY A 163 -3.32 -13.32 -31.39
N PHE A 164 -3.07 -12.49 -30.38
CA PHE A 164 -3.12 -11.04 -30.51
C PHE A 164 -1.92 -10.49 -31.27
N VAL A 165 -2.15 -9.40 -32.01
CA VAL A 165 -1.11 -8.47 -32.42
C VAL A 165 -1.04 -7.37 -31.37
N VAL A 166 0.14 -7.16 -30.78
CA VAL A 166 0.28 -6.23 -29.65
C VAL A 166 1.21 -5.09 -30.02
N LEU A 167 0.78 -3.85 -29.79
CA LEU A 167 1.65 -2.68 -29.86
C LEU A 167 2.01 -2.24 -28.44
N CYS A 168 3.30 -2.23 -28.13
CA CYS A 168 3.87 -1.55 -26.97
C CYS A 168 4.67 -0.35 -27.46
N TYR A 169 4.40 0.85 -26.95
CA TYR A 169 5.20 2.04 -27.28
C TYR A 169 5.64 2.75 -26.01
N SER A 170 6.75 3.49 -26.10
CA SER A 170 7.26 4.26 -24.98
C SER A 170 6.54 5.61 -24.97
N HIS A 171 5.98 5.99 -23.83
CA HIS A 171 5.37 7.31 -23.66
C HIS A 171 6.37 8.43 -24.04
N PRO A 172 5.87 9.61 -24.44
CA PRO A 172 6.70 10.82 -24.52
C PRO A 172 7.69 10.95 -23.35
N GLY A 173 8.94 11.30 -23.66
CA GLY A 173 10.00 11.44 -22.66
C GLY A 173 10.42 10.13 -21.96
N HIS A 174 10.00 8.96 -22.44
CA HIS A 174 10.42 7.67 -21.90
C HIS A 174 11.18 6.82 -22.93
N GLY A 175 12.12 6.02 -22.45
CA GLY A 175 12.87 5.08 -23.28
C GLY A 175 13.60 5.79 -24.43
N LYS A 176 13.24 5.46 -25.68
CA LYS A 176 13.79 6.09 -26.89
C LYS A 176 12.82 7.10 -27.53
N SER A 177 11.65 7.33 -26.94
CA SER A 177 10.69 8.32 -27.45
C SER A 177 11.17 9.74 -27.18
N GLU A 178 10.94 10.64 -28.13
CA GLU A 178 11.08 12.08 -27.93
C GLU A 178 9.95 12.62 -27.03
N GLY A 179 10.01 13.91 -26.69
CA GLY A 179 9.04 14.58 -25.83
C GLY A 179 9.65 14.98 -24.48
N GLU A 180 8.88 15.73 -23.71
CA GLU A 180 9.30 16.12 -22.37
C GLU A 180 9.17 14.95 -21.39
N GLU A 181 10.16 14.79 -20.51
CA GLU A 181 10.11 13.78 -19.45
C GLU A 181 9.03 14.13 -18.42
N PRO A 182 8.36 13.12 -17.83
CA PRO A 182 7.42 13.35 -16.74
C PRO A 182 8.11 13.97 -15.53
N LYS A 183 7.62 15.12 -15.06
CA LYS A 183 8.11 15.78 -13.85
C LYS A 183 6.95 16.39 -13.08
N PRO A 184 7.11 16.64 -11.77
CA PRO A 184 6.08 17.31 -10.99
C PRO A 184 5.51 18.56 -11.67
N GLU A 185 6.36 19.40 -12.27
CA GLU A 185 5.96 20.69 -12.85
C GLU A 185 5.12 20.55 -14.13
N ASN A 186 5.16 19.40 -14.80
CA ASN A 186 4.35 19.14 -16.00
C ASN A 186 3.24 18.09 -15.77
N PHE A 187 3.15 17.52 -14.57
CA PHE A 187 1.97 16.79 -14.10
C PHE A 187 1.02 17.70 -13.32
N PHE A 188 1.57 18.52 -12.43
CA PHE A 188 0.92 19.62 -11.72
C PHE A 188 1.24 20.94 -12.44
N TYR A 189 0.77 21.05 -13.68
CA TYR A 189 1.10 22.15 -14.57
C TYR A 189 0.27 23.40 -14.25
N ASP A 190 0.87 24.59 -14.34
CA ASP A 190 0.19 25.85 -14.03
C ASP A 190 -0.52 26.48 -15.24
N GLY A 191 -0.14 26.10 -16.46
CA GLY A 191 -0.65 26.70 -17.69
C GLY A 191 -1.78 25.93 -18.37
N ASN A 192 -1.76 25.90 -19.70
CA ASN A 192 -2.79 25.23 -20.49
C ASN A 192 -2.52 23.73 -20.60
N TYR A 193 -3.57 22.92 -20.45
CA TYR A 193 -3.49 21.46 -20.52
C TYR A 193 -2.74 20.92 -21.74
N ASN A 194 -2.98 21.49 -22.92
CA ASN A 194 -2.36 21.05 -24.18
C ASN A 194 -1.00 21.69 -24.48
N GLU A 195 -0.54 22.61 -23.65
CA GLU A 195 0.73 23.32 -23.79
C GLU A 195 1.78 22.78 -22.80
N GLU A 196 1.34 22.27 -21.65
CA GLU A 196 2.25 21.92 -20.55
C GLU A 196 2.01 20.55 -19.92
N ALA A 197 0.79 19.99 -19.99
CA ALA A 197 0.48 18.78 -19.24
C ALA A 197 1.07 17.51 -19.89
N HIS A 198 1.92 16.79 -19.19
CA HIS A 198 2.53 15.56 -19.70
C HIS A 198 1.49 14.48 -20.04
N CYS A 199 0.40 14.39 -19.27
CA CYS A 199 -0.71 13.48 -19.56
C CYS A 199 -1.44 13.80 -20.88
N TYR A 200 -1.41 15.05 -21.34
CA TYR A 200 -1.90 15.41 -22.68
C TYR A 200 -1.00 14.81 -23.78
N LEU A 201 0.34 14.87 -23.64
CA LEU A 201 1.25 14.25 -24.61
C LEU A 201 1.08 12.75 -24.67
N THR A 202 0.98 12.08 -23.50
CA THR A 202 0.87 10.62 -23.48
C THR A 202 -0.44 10.16 -24.09
N LEU A 203 -1.54 10.87 -23.85
CA LEU A 203 -2.81 10.57 -24.48
C LEU A 203 -2.79 10.80 -26.00
N CYS A 204 -2.10 11.85 -26.47
CA CYS A 204 -1.81 12.03 -27.91
C CYS A 204 -1.04 10.83 -28.49
N GLY A 205 0.00 10.37 -27.79
CA GLY A 205 0.76 9.17 -28.15
C GLY A 205 -0.12 7.92 -28.19
N ALA A 206 -1.02 7.75 -27.22
CA ALA A 206 -1.91 6.60 -27.12
C ALA A 206 -2.92 6.57 -28.28
N ILE A 207 -3.47 7.72 -28.66
CA ILE A 207 -4.34 7.86 -29.84
C ILE A 207 -3.58 7.44 -31.11
N GLN A 208 -2.33 7.87 -31.28
CA GLN A 208 -1.52 7.48 -32.43
C GLN A 208 -1.13 6.01 -32.43
N GLY A 209 -0.81 5.44 -31.26
CA GLY A 209 -0.59 4.01 -31.10
C GLY A 209 -1.82 3.20 -31.53
N LEU A 210 -3.02 3.62 -31.12
CA LEU A 210 -4.26 3.01 -31.55
C LEU A 210 -4.44 3.08 -33.08
N ARG A 211 -4.17 4.24 -33.69
CA ARG A 211 -4.22 4.41 -35.16
C ARG A 211 -3.21 3.54 -35.90
N LEU A 212 -1.99 3.41 -35.35
CA LEU A 212 -0.96 2.55 -35.91
C LEU A 212 -1.43 1.10 -35.93
N LEU A 213 -1.98 0.63 -34.82
CA LEU A 213 -2.53 -0.73 -34.71
C LEU A 213 -3.69 -0.95 -35.69
N GLU A 214 -4.63 -0.02 -35.79
CA GLU A 214 -5.77 -0.06 -36.73
C GLU A 214 -5.34 -0.04 -38.21
N SER A 215 -4.17 0.53 -38.50
CA SER A 215 -3.65 0.63 -39.88
C SER A 215 -3.01 -0.66 -40.36
N HIS A 216 -2.78 -1.64 -39.47
CA HIS A 216 -2.12 -2.88 -39.82
C HIS A 216 -3.13 -3.88 -40.38
N ASP A 217 -2.91 -4.36 -41.62
CA ASP A 217 -3.90 -5.15 -42.36
C ASP A 217 -4.35 -6.44 -41.66
N CYS A 218 -3.45 -7.07 -40.90
CA CYS A 218 -3.77 -8.29 -40.14
C CYS A 218 -4.53 -8.04 -38.83
N VAL A 219 -4.79 -6.79 -38.43
CA VAL A 219 -5.58 -6.48 -37.23
C VAL A 219 -7.07 -6.38 -37.58
N ASP A 220 -7.90 -6.95 -36.70
CA ASP A 220 -9.35 -6.75 -36.70
C ASP A 220 -9.69 -5.55 -35.82
N ASN A 221 -10.08 -4.45 -36.47
CA ASN A 221 -10.40 -3.20 -35.80
C ASN A 221 -11.64 -3.29 -34.90
N ASN A 222 -12.46 -4.34 -35.02
CA ASN A 222 -13.58 -4.60 -34.10
C ASN A 222 -13.16 -5.37 -32.85
N LYS A 223 -11.91 -5.82 -32.76
CA LYS A 223 -11.37 -6.67 -31.70
C LYS A 223 -10.08 -6.08 -31.11
N ILE A 224 -9.99 -4.75 -31.05
CA ILE A 224 -8.88 -4.06 -30.41
C ILE A 224 -9.20 -3.83 -28.94
N ILE A 225 -8.33 -4.27 -28.05
CA ILE A 225 -8.38 -3.94 -26.63
C ILE A 225 -7.30 -2.93 -26.28
N VAL A 226 -7.53 -2.16 -25.23
CA VAL A 226 -6.51 -1.28 -24.65
C VAL A 226 -6.21 -1.72 -23.23
N SER A 227 -4.94 -1.75 -22.87
CA SER A 227 -4.52 -2.11 -21.53
C SER A 227 -3.24 -1.39 -21.14
N GLY A 228 -2.96 -1.39 -19.85
CA GLY A 228 -1.75 -0.83 -19.31
C GLY A 228 -1.70 -0.93 -17.80
N SER A 229 -0.51 -0.69 -17.26
CA SER A 229 -0.24 -0.82 -15.83
C SER A 229 0.11 0.54 -15.23
N SER A 230 -0.42 0.86 -14.05
CA SER A 230 -0.14 2.09 -13.31
C SER A 230 -0.46 3.34 -14.15
N TYR A 231 0.51 4.20 -14.46
CA TYR A 231 0.32 5.32 -15.40
C TYR A 231 -0.19 4.89 -16.78
N GLY A 232 0.17 3.70 -17.26
CA GLY A 232 -0.41 3.10 -18.45
C GLY A 232 -1.87 2.67 -18.25
N GLY A 233 -2.24 2.29 -17.02
CA GLY A 233 -3.62 2.02 -16.61
C GLY A 233 -4.48 3.28 -16.56
N LEU A 234 -3.92 4.41 -16.11
CA LEU A 234 -4.55 5.73 -16.24
C LEU A 234 -4.80 6.09 -17.73
N ASN A 235 -3.76 5.98 -18.57
CA ASN A 235 -3.89 6.19 -20.02
C ASN A 235 -4.90 5.23 -20.67
N THR A 236 -5.02 4.01 -20.16
CA THR A 236 -6.03 3.04 -20.61
C THR A 236 -7.44 3.58 -20.38
N MET A 237 -7.73 4.08 -19.18
CA MET A 237 -9.04 4.66 -18.86
C MET A 237 -9.32 5.93 -19.67
N TRP A 238 -8.34 6.82 -19.81
CA TRP A 238 -8.53 8.05 -20.59
C TRP A 238 -8.78 7.74 -22.07
N LEU A 239 -7.93 6.92 -22.69
CA LEU A 239 -8.05 6.55 -24.09
C LEU A 239 -9.36 5.80 -24.36
N ALA A 240 -9.71 4.82 -23.53
CA ALA A 240 -10.96 4.05 -23.67
C ALA A 240 -12.20 4.96 -23.58
N SER A 241 -12.14 6.01 -22.77
CA SER A 241 -13.25 6.93 -22.63
C SER A 241 -13.44 7.84 -23.85
N ILE A 242 -12.35 8.30 -24.48
CA ILE A 242 -12.40 9.26 -25.60
C ILE A 242 -12.47 8.59 -26.98
N CYS A 243 -11.93 7.36 -27.10
CA CYS A 243 -11.86 6.58 -28.34
C CYS A 243 -12.65 5.28 -28.23
N GLY A 244 -13.59 5.18 -27.30
CA GLY A 244 -14.24 3.91 -26.97
C GLY A 244 -15.03 3.28 -28.12
N ASN A 245 -15.48 4.07 -29.10
CA ASN A 245 -16.07 3.55 -30.34
C ASN A 245 -15.10 2.78 -31.26
N ARG A 246 -13.80 2.81 -30.96
CA ARG A 246 -12.72 2.12 -31.68
C ARG A 246 -12.12 0.96 -30.87
N ILE A 247 -12.65 0.71 -29.68
CA ILE A 247 -12.06 -0.17 -28.67
C ILE A 247 -13.14 -1.16 -28.23
N ALA A 248 -12.83 -2.45 -28.32
CA ALA A 248 -13.74 -3.53 -27.91
C ALA A 248 -13.81 -3.68 -26.38
N GLY A 249 -12.72 -3.39 -25.67
CA GLY A 249 -12.69 -3.41 -24.22
C GLY A 249 -11.40 -2.82 -23.63
N ALA A 250 -11.44 -2.50 -22.34
CA ALA A 250 -10.34 -1.86 -21.62
C ALA A 250 -9.96 -2.64 -20.35
N ILE A 251 -8.66 -2.77 -20.10
CA ILE A 251 -8.15 -3.50 -18.92
C ILE A 251 -7.06 -2.67 -18.23
N PRO A 252 -7.43 -1.69 -17.39
CA PRO A 252 -6.48 -0.98 -16.54
C PRO A 252 -6.01 -1.87 -15.38
N PHE A 253 -4.70 -2.02 -15.26
CA PHE A 253 -4.05 -2.70 -14.14
C PHE A 253 -3.47 -1.69 -13.15
N ILE A 254 -3.63 -1.98 -11.86
CA ILE A 254 -3.06 -1.24 -10.72
C ILE A 254 -3.21 0.28 -10.85
N ALA A 255 -4.38 0.71 -11.30
CA ALA A 255 -4.76 2.11 -11.49
C ALA A 255 -6.27 2.27 -11.37
N ILE A 256 -6.71 3.34 -10.71
CA ILE A 256 -8.10 3.77 -10.52
C ILE A 256 -8.14 5.30 -10.50
N GLY A 257 -9.34 5.88 -10.62
CA GLY A 257 -9.54 7.32 -10.45
C GLY A 257 -9.93 7.67 -9.02
N ASP A 258 -10.70 8.75 -8.88
CA ASP A 258 -11.19 9.27 -7.59
C ASP A 258 -10.02 9.72 -6.71
N LEU A 259 -9.11 10.44 -7.34
CA LEU A 259 -7.83 10.84 -6.78
C LEU A 259 -7.99 11.86 -5.66
N GLU A 260 -9.12 12.54 -5.58
CA GLU A 260 -9.48 13.40 -4.45
C GLU A 260 -9.43 12.63 -3.12
N THR A 261 -9.83 11.34 -3.12
CA THR A 261 -9.73 10.49 -1.91
C THR A 261 -8.28 10.25 -1.46
N THR A 262 -7.29 10.50 -2.32
CA THR A 262 -5.89 10.44 -1.93
C THR A 262 -5.46 11.62 -1.05
N LEU A 263 -6.24 12.70 -0.96
CA LEU A 263 -6.04 13.74 0.06
C LEU A 263 -6.42 13.21 1.45
N GLU A 264 -7.51 12.45 1.55
CA GLU A 264 -7.94 11.85 2.81
C GLU A 264 -7.01 10.73 3.28
N ASP A 265 -6.44 9.96 2.34
CA ASP A 265 -5.47 8.90 2.61
C ASP A 265 -4.25 9.05 1.68
N PRO A 266 -3.25 9.91 2.04
CA PRO A 266 -2.09 10.21 1.20
C PRO A 266 -1.35 8.97 0.69
N THR A 267 -1.31 8.84 -0.64
CA THR A 267 -0.63 7.75 -1.34
C THR A 267 0.69 8.24 -1.95
N LYS A 268 1.51 7.32 -2.46
CA LYS A 268 2.72 7.64 -3.25
C LYS A 268 2.42 8.41 -4.52
N LEU A 269 1.22 8.26 -5.08
CA LEU A 269 0.83 8.94 -6.31
C LEU A 269 0.85 10.45 -6.12
N MET A 270 0.32 10.93 -4.98
CA MET A 270 0.28 12.37 -4.65
C MET A 270 1.64 13.03 -4.87
N PHE A 271 2.64 12.45 -4.22
CA PHE A 271 3.98 13.01 -4.23
C PHE A 271 4.70 12.80 -5.56
N TRP A 272 4.48 11.65 -6.20
CA TRP A 272 5.24 11.28 -7.39
C TRP A 272 4.76 12.00 -8.65
N LEU A 273 3.46 12.30 -8.71
CA LEU A 273 2.91 13.08 -9.80
C LEU A 273 3.01 14.57 -9.53
N TRP A 274 2.75 15.03 -8.30
CA TRP A 274 2.54 16.46 -8.09
C TRP A 274 3.70 17.17 -7.39
N GLY A 275 4.65 16.45 -6.80
CA GLY A 275 5.80 17.05 -6.09
C GLY A 275 5.43 17.85 -4.83
N GLU A 276 4.15 17.92 -4.51
CA GLU A 276 3.57 18.60 -3.36
C GLU A 276 3.00 17.55 -2.39
N ASN A 277 2.95 17.89 -1.11
CA ASN A 277 2.26 17.07 -0.11
C ASN A 277 0.75 17.40 -0.05
N ALA A 278 -0.06 16.53 0.56
CA ALA A 278 -1.51 16.73 0.62
C ALA A 278 -1.93 18.05 1.30
N GLU A 279 -1.21 18.51 2.32
CA GLU A 279 -1.51 19.80 2.99
C GLU A 279 -1.18 21.00 2.08
N GLU A 280 -0.16 20.90 1.21
CA GLU A 280 0.19 21.92 0.21
C GLU A 280 -0.88 22.00 -0.87
N VAL A 281 -1.38 20.84 -1.33
CA VAL A 281 -2.45 20.77 -2.32
C VAL A 281 -3.80 21.26 -1.76
N GLU A 282 -4.17 20.85 -0.53
CA GLU A 282 -5.38 21.35 0.16
C GLU A 282 -5.33 22.85 0.46
N ALA A 283 -4.15 23.48 0.47
CA ALA A 283 -4.05 24.92 0.70
C ALA A 283 -4.49 25.77 -0.52
N ASP A 284 -4.62 25.14 -1.70
CA ASP A 284 -5.00 25.75 -2.98
C ASP A 284 -6.13 24.94 -3.64
N ASP A 285 -7.29 24.89 -2.97
CA ASP A 285 -8.47 24.10 -3.36
C ASP A 285 -8.89 24.37 -4.83
N ASP A 286 -8.89 25.63 -5.26
CA ASP A 286 -9.30 26.01 -6.62
C ASP A 286 -8.34 25.46 -7.68
N PHE A 287 -7.03 25.41 -7.38
CA PHE A 287 -6.04 24.82 -8.26
C PHE A 287 -6.21 23.30 -8.35
N TRP A 288 -6.37 22.64 -7.20
CA TRP A 288 -6.53 21.19 -7.14
C TRP A 288 -7.76 20.70 -7.89
N ASP A 289 -8.91 21.35 -7.67
CA ASP A 289 -10.14 21.05 -8.38
C ASP A 289 -9.95 21.20 -9.89
N ASN A 290 -9.26 22.26 -10.32
CA ASN A 290 -8.92 22.48 -11.71
C ASN A 290 -8.02 21.39 -12.30
N GLN A 291 -6.99 20.92 -11.58
CA GLN A 291 -6.12 19.83 -12.05
C GLN A 291 -6.89 18.51 -12.20
N ASN A 292 -7.71 18.17 -11.21
CA ASN A 292 -8.50 16.94 -11.21
C ASN A 292 -9.43 16.86 -12.41
N LEU A 293 -10.05 17.99 -12.82
CA LEU A 293 -10.90 18.03 -14.02
C LEU A 293 -10.19 17.56 -15.30
N ARG A 294 -8.86 17.64 -15.38
CA ARG A 294 -8.06 17.20 -16.54
C ARG A 294 -7.43 15.82 -16.37
N PHE A 295 -7.05 15.46 -15.16
CA PHE A 295 -6.23 14.28 -14.91
C PHE A 295 -7.03 13.09 -14.37
N ASP A 296 -7.99 13.32 -13.48
CA ASP A 296 -8.66 12.22 -12.80
C ASP A 296 -9.55 11.42 -13.77
N PRO A 297 -9.34 10.10 -13.89
CA PRO A 297 -10.19 9.22 -14.69
C PRO A 297 -11.71 9.37 -14.47
N ILE A 298 -12.18 9.78 -13.29
CA ILE A 298 -13.63 9.91 -13.02
C ILE A 298 -14.33 10.87 -14.00
N TYR A 299 -13.62 11.89 -14.51
CA TYR A 299 -14.20 12.82 -15.48
C TYR A 299 -14.30 12.23 -16.88
N TYR A 300 -13.41 11.28 -17.21
CA TYR A 300 -13.37 10.56 -18.47
C TYR A 300 -14.40 9.43 -18.50
N LEU A 301 -14.50 8.65 -17.42
CA LEU A 301 -15.37 7.46 -17.31
C LEU A 301 -16.87 7.76 -17.45
N ARG A 302 -17.25 9.04 -17.38
CA ARG A 302 -18.61 9.54 -17.69
C ARG A 302 -18.95 9.50 -19.18
N SER A 303 -18.02 9.10 -20.04
CA SER A 303 -18.22 9.00 -21.48
C SER A 303 -19.24 7.93 -21.88
N HIS A 304 -20.18 8.31 -22.74
CA HIS A 304 -21.13 7.39 -23.38
C HIS A 304 -20.47 6.38 -24.32
N GLN A 305 -19.21 6.62 -24.69
CA GLN A 305 -18.46 5.77 -25.61
C GLN A 305 -17.64 4.71 -24.88
N LEU A 306 -17.56 4.75 -23.54
CA LEU A 306 -16.73 3.85 -22.75
C LEU A 306 -17.09 2.37 -23.07
N PRO A 307 -16.12 1.56 -23.54
CA PRO A 307 -16.36 0.15 -23.81
C PRO A 307 -16.42 -0.65 -22.50
N PRO A 308 -16.74 -1.95 -22.55
CA PRO A 308 -16.60 -2.81 -21.38
C PRO A 308 -15.19 -2.71 -20.78
N ILE A 309 -15.13 -2.65 -19.45
CA ILE A 309 -13.90 -2.36 -18.73
C ILE A 309 -13.74 -3.25 -17.49
N LEU A 310 -12.53 -3.77 -17.30
CA LEU A 310 -12.13 -4.59 -16.15
C LEU A 310 -10.95 -3.93 -15.41
N TRP A 311 -11.18 -3.47 -14.18
CA TRP A 311 -10.07 -3.04 -13.31
C TRP A 311 -9.52 -4.20 -12.51
N ILE A 312 -8.19 -4.24 -12.41
CA ILE A 312 -7.47 -5.22 -11.59
C ILE A 312 -6.53 -4.45 -10.65
N ILE A 313 -6.80 -4.49 -9.34
CA ILE A 313 -6.09 -3.66 -8.36
C ILE A 313 -5.91 -4.35 -7.00
N GLY A 314 -4.80 -4.05 -6.33
CA GLY A 314 -4.50 -4.53 -4.98
C GLY A 314 -5.05 -3.61 -3.89
N THR A 315 -5.37 -4.18 -2.73
CA THR A 315 -5.90 -3.42 -1.57
C THR A 315 -4.84 -2.76 -0.70
N ASN A 316 -3.56 -3.10 -0.88
CA ASN A 316 -2.41 -2.44 -0.25
C ASN A 316 -1.56 -1.71 -1.32
N ASP A 317 -2.16 -1.34 -2.45
CA ASP A 317 -1.49 -0.55 -3.48
C ASP A 317 -1.08 0.81 -2.91
N GLU A 318 0.22 1.09 -2.95
CA GLU A 318 0.79 2.29 -2.32
C GLU A 318 0.60 3.55 -3.13
N PHE A 319 0.16 3.46 -4.39
CA PHE A 319 -0.10 4.59 -5.27
C PHE A 319 -1.60 4.86 -5.38
N PHE A 320 -2.41 3.81 -5.46
CA PHE A 320 -3.85 3.93 -5.65
C PHE A 320 -4.61 3.30 -4.48
N ASN A 321 -5.22 4.12 -3.63
CA ASN A 321 -5.92 3.61 -2.46
C ASN A 321 -7.20 2.87 -2.87
N TYR A 322 -7.45 1.68 -2.32
CA TYR A 322 -8.66 0.90 -2.60
C TYR A 322 -9.98 1.62 -2.24
N HIS A 323 -9.96 2.64 -1.37
CA HIS A 323 -11.14 3.47 -1.10
C HIS A 323 -11.65 4.20 -2.35
N SER A 324 -10.77 4.60 -3.26
CA SER A 324 -11.09 5.28 -4.53
C SER A 324 -11.79 4.36 -5.57
N ILE A 325 -11.88 3.05 -5.31
CA ILE A 325 -12.55 2.10 -6.22
C ILE A 325 -14.03 2.43 -6.37
N SER A 326 -14.70 2.80 -5.26
CA SER A 326 -16.14 3.06 -5.30
C SER A 326 -16.45 4.33 -6.10
N GLY A 327 -15.72 5.44 -5.88
CA GLY A 327 -15.91 6.65 -6.68
C GLY A 327 -15.56 6.45 -8.15
N THR A 328 -14.52 5.66 -8.44
CA THR A 328 -14.17 5.26 -9.82
C THR A 328 -15.33 4.55 -10.52
N LEU A 329 -15.92 3.53 -9.89
CA LEU A 329 -17.07 2.82 -10.44
C LEU A 329 -18.34 3.68 -10.52
N GLU A 330 -18.54 4.58 -9.57
CA GLU A 330 -19.69 5.49 -9.57
C GLU A 330 -19.67 6.46 -10.74
N ALA A 331 -18.47 6.86 -11.18
CA ALA A 331 -18.28 7.70 -12.36
C ALA A 331 -18.62 7.01 -13.68
N VAL A 332 -18.61 5.67 -13.72
CA VAL A 332 -18.89 4.91 -14.94
C VAL A 332 -20.35 5.03 -15.33
N GLN A 333 -20.59 5.53 -16.54
CA GLN A 333 -21.96 5.74 -17.01
C GLN A 333 -22.73 4.43 -17.22
N ASN A 334 -22.09 3.42 -17.82
CA ASN A 334 -22.69 2.11 -18.03
C ASN A 334 -22.11 1.09 -17.03
N LYS A 335 -22.56 1.14 -15.78
CA LYS A 335 -22.10 0.23 -14.71
C LYS A 335 -22.31 -1.26 -15.02
N LYS A 336 -23.17 -1.61 -15.99
CA LYS A 336 -23.35 -3.01 -16.40
C LYS A 336 -22.15 -3.57 -17.17
N GLU A 337 -21.30 -2.72 -17.72
CA GLU A 337 -20.12 -3.11 -18.49
C GLU A 337 -18.82 -2.83 -17.71
N ALA A 338 -18.95 -2.62 -16.39
CA ALA A 338 -17.86 -2.33 -15.47
C ALA A 338 -17.63 -3.51 -14.54
N PHE A 339 -16.41 -4.04 -14.55
CA PHE A 339 -16.04 -5.25 -13.81
C PHE A 339 -14.81 -4.98 -12.95
N LEU A 340 -14.72 -5.67 -11.81
CA LEU A 340 -13.60 -5.54 -10.88
C LEU A 340 -12.96 -6.87 -10.56
N ARG A 341 -11.67 -6.81 -10.28
CA ARG A 341 -10.91 -7.86 -9.60
C ARG A 341 -9.99 -7.24 -8.55
N ILE A 342 -10.45 -7.26 -7.30
CA ILE A 342 -9.72 -6.72 -6.15
C ILE A 342 -8.86 -7.81 -5.50
N ILE A 343 -7.54 -7.62 -5.51
CA ILE A 343 -6.56 -8.55 -4.95
C ILE A 343 -6.34 -8.24 -3.45
N PRO A 344 -6.74 -9.14 -2.54
CA PRO A 344 -6.60 -8.91 -1.10
C PRO A 344 -5.13 -8.90 -0.68
N ASP A 345 -4.74 -7.88 0.10
CA ASP A 345 -3.36 -7.58 0.48
C ASP A 345 -2.39 -7.40 -0.71
N GLY A 346 -2.91 -7.21 -1.94
CA GLY A 346 -2.11 -6.97 -3.14
C GLY A 346 -1.48 -5.58 -3.12
N HIS A 347 -0.21 -5.47 -3.51
CA HIS A 347 0.55 -4.23 -3.60
C HIS A 347 0.56 -3.69 -5.04
N HIS A 348 1.26 -2.58 -5.29
CA HIS A 348 1.42 -2.00 -6.63
C HIS A 348 2.34 -2.85 -7.55
N GLU A 349 1.88 -4.05 -7.91
CA GLU A 349 2.59 -5.02 -8.74
C GLU A 349 1.67 -5.48 -9.88
N PHE A 350 2.18 -5.47 -11.11
CA PHE A 350 1.42 -5.93 -12.27
C PHE A 350 1.20 -7.44 -12.18
N PRO A 351 -0.05 -7.92 -12.03
CA PRO A 351 -0.32 -9.34 -11.77
C PRO A 351 -0.26 -10.21 -13.04
N GLY A 352 -0.04 -9.62 -14.22
CA GLY A 352 -0.10 -10.34 -15.50
C GLY A 352 -1.52 -10.55 -16.02
N PHE A 353 -1.60 -11.07 -17.25
CA PHE A 353 -2.83 -11.59 -17.84
C PHE A 353 -3.09 -12.99 -17.32
N ASP A 354 -4.07 -13.11 -16.43
CA ASP A 354 -4.48 -14.38 -15.84
C ASP A 354 -5.79 -14.89 -16.44
N GLU A 355 -6.28 -16.02 -15.93
CA GLU A 355 -7.49 -16.67 -16.45
C GLU A 355 -8.75 -15.81 -16.32
N SER A 356 -8.84 -14.96 -15.30
CA SER A 356 -9.96 -14.02 -15.16
C SER A 356 -9.89 -12.90 -16.21
N THR A 357 -8.68 -12.48 -16.54
CA THR A 357 -8.44 -11.51 -17.62
C THR A 357 -8.81 -12.10 -18.98
N PHE A 358 -8.38 -13.32 -19.28
CA PHE A 358 -8.73 -14.00 -20.54
C PHE A 358 -10.23 -14.31 -20.64
N TYR A 359 -10.89 -14.64 -19.52
CA TYR A 359 -12.33 -14.78 -19.49
C TYR A 359 -13.04 -13.48 -19.90
N PHE A 360 -12.61 -12.34 -19.36
CA PHE A 360 -13.13 -11.04 -19.77
C PHE A 360 -12.82 -10.70 -21.24
N ILE A 361 -11.63 -11.04 -21.72
CA ILE A 361 -11.25 -10.88 -23.13
C ILE A 361 -12.15 -11.70 -24.05
N ASP A 362 -12.45 -12.95 -23.70
CA ASP A 362 -13.35 -13.81 -24.47
C ASP A 362 -14.78 -13.26 -24.53
N TYR A 363 -15.28 -12.72 -23.41
CA TYR A 363 -16.55 -11.99 -23.35
C TYR A 363 -16.60 -10.86 -24.38
N ILE A 364 -15.60 -9.97 -24.41
CA ILE A 364 -15.61 -8.79 -25.28
C ILE A 364 -15.34 -9.10 -26.75
N ILE A 365 -14.46 -10.07 -27.05
CA ILE A 365 -13.98 -10.31 -28.44
C ILE A 365 -14.73 -11.45 -29.13
N ASN A 366 -15.17 -12.46 -28.38
CA ASN A 366 -15.82 -13.65 -28.94
C ASN A 366 -17.29 -13.78 -28.52
N GLY A 367 -17.80 -12.88 -27.68
CA GLY A 367 -19.16 -12.97 -27.14
C GLY A 367 -19.32 -14.14 -26.18
N GLY A 368 -18.26 -14.45 -25.42
CA GLY A 368 -18.31 -15.41 -24.32
C GLY A 368 -19.28 -15.00 -23.20
N SER A 369 -19.34 -15.81 -22.14
CA SER A 369 -20.18 -15.54 -20.97
C SER A 369 -19.77 -14.22 -20.28
N SER A 370 -20.74 -13.43 -19.84
CA SER A 370 -20.45 -12.18 -19.10
C SER A 370 -19.83 -12.50 -17.74
N PRO A 371 -18.84 -11.73 -17.27
CA PRO A 371 -18.39 -11.83 -15.89
C PRO A 371 -19.55 -11.65 -14.91
N PRO A 372 -19.54 -12.39 -13.78
CA PRO A 372 -20.62 -12.37 -12.81
C PRO A 372 -20.75 -10.99 -12.17
N LYS A 373 -21.99 -10.63 -11.88
CA LYS A 373 -22.35 -9.39 -11.20
C LYS A 373 -22.92 -9.70 -9.84
N THR A 374 -22.69 -8.79 -8.90
CA THR A 374 -23.18 -8.93 -7.54
C THR A 374 -24.06 -7.74 -7.19
N THR A 375 -25.19 -8.02 -6.53
CA THR A 375 -26.07 -6.98 -5.98
C THR A 375 -26.25 -7.20 -4.49
N LEU A 376 -26.00 -6.17 -3.69
CA LEU A 376 -26.25 -6.21 -2.25
C LEU A 376 -27.76 -6.07 -2.00
N ASN A 377 -28.43 -7.19 -1.77
CA ASN A 377 -29.86 -7.20 -1.47
C ASN A 377 -30.16 -6.72 -0.06
N TYR A 378 -29.33 -7.12 0.90
CA TYR A 378 -29.59 -6.78 2.28
C TYR A 378 -28.34 -6.80 3.15
N GLN A 379 -28.28 -5.84 4.07
CA GLN A 379 -27.25 -5.74 5.10
C GLN A 379 -27.91 -5.37 6.43
N LYS A 380 -27.69 -6.15 7.49
CA LYS A 380 -28.19 -5.84 8.84
C LYS A 380 -27.20 -6.20 9.93
N ARG A 381 -27.11 -5.32 10.92
CA ARG A 381 -26.46 -5.59 12.20
C ARG A 381 -27.36 -6.43 13.11
N ILE A 382 -26.82 -7.53 13.62
CA ILE A 382 -27.51 -8.44 14.53
C ILE A 382 -26.74 -8.47 15.84
N ASN A 383 -27.42 -8.14 16.95
CA ASN A 383 -26.83 -8.19 18.27
C ASN A 383 -26.70 -9.63 18.77
N SER A 384 -25.60 -9.94 19.42
CA SER A 384 -25.34 -11.23 20.07
C SER A 384 -24.60 -11.04 21.40
N ILE A 385 -24.33 -12.15 22.09
CA ILE A 385 -23.45 -12.14 23.27
C ILE A 385 -22.03 -11.67 22.96
N PHE A 386 -21.53 -11.88 21.73
CA PHE A 386 -20.18 -11.49 21.33
C PHE A 386 -20.08 -10.03 20.84
N GLY A 387 -21.21 -9.38 20.61
CA GLY A 387 -21.30 -8.04 20.02
C GLY A 387 -22.22 -8.02 18.80
N GLU A 388 -22.08 -6.98 17.98
CA GLU A 388 -22.78 -6.78 16.72
C GLU A 388 -22.14 -7.60 15.60
N HIS A 389 -22.94 -8.39 14.91
CA HIS A 389 -22.56 -9.13 13.71
C HIS A 389 -23.10 -8.44 12.48
N LEU A 390 -22.37 -8.49 11.36
CA LEU A 390 -22.87 -8.04 10.08
C LEU A 390 -23.43 -9.23 9.29
N LYS A 391 -24.75 -9.32 9.19
CA LYS A 391 -25.39 -10.26 8.25
C LYS A 391 -25.53 -9.58 6.90
N ILE A 392 -25.01 -10.24 5.87
CA ILE A 392 -25.12 -9.81 4.48
C ILE A 392 -25.85 -10.88 3.68
N GLU A 393 -26.66 -10.44 2.73
CA GLU A 393 -27.24 -11.26 1.68
C GLU A 393 -27.04 -10.57 0.34
N ILE A 394 -26.55 -11.34 -0.62
CA ILE A 394 -26.21 -10.86 -1.95
C ILE A 394 -26.86 -11.72 -3.00
N GLU A 395 -27.20 -11.10 -4.12
CA GLU A 395 -27.53 -11.77 -5.37
C GLU A 395 -26.28 -11.89 -6.22
N VAL A 396 -26.12 -13.02 -6.90
CA VAL A 396 -25.09 -13.18 -7.91
C VAL A 396 -25.74 -13.56 -9.23
N GLU A 397 -25.62 -12.68 -10.22
CA GLU A 397 -26.02 -12.92 -11.60
C GLU A 397 -24.82 -13.43 -12.38
N SER A 398 -24.95 -14.60 -13.01
CA SER A 398 -23.86 -15.26 -13.73
C SER A 398 -24.44 -16.14 -14.84
N ASP A 399 -23.87 -16.05 -16.04
CA ASP A 399 -24.20 -16.94 -17.16
C ASP A 399 -23.64 -18.35 -16.93
N ASP A 400 -22.50 -18.44 -16.23
CA ASP A 400 -21.83 -19.69 -15.89
C ASP A 400 -22.15 -20.19 -14.48
N GLU A 401 -21.89 -21.48 -14.24
CA GLU A 401 -22.08 -22.09 -12.92
C GLU A 401 -21.08 -21.54 -11.90
N ILE A 402 -21.60 -21.07 -10.76
CA ILE A 402 -20.79 -20.52 -9.66
C ILE A 402 -20.22 -21.66 -8.82
N LYS A 403 -18.88 -21.70 -8.65
CA LYS A 403 -18.17 -22.65 -7.77
C LYS A 403 -18.34 -22.29 -6.30
N SER A 404 -18.07 -21.03 -5.97
CA SER A 404 -18.18 -20.50 -4.63
C SER A 404 -18.32 -18.99 -4.66
N VAL A 405 -18.95 -18.48 -3.61
CA VAL A 405 -19.04 -17.05 -3.33
C VAL A 405 -18.40 -16.84 -1.97
N GLN A 406 -17.54 -15.84 -1.86
CA GLN A 406 -16.77 -15.56 -0.65
C GLN A 406 -16.94 -14.10 -0.27
N VAL A 407 -16.86 -13.81 1.03
CA VAL A 407 -16.72 -12.46 1.54
C VAL A 407 -15.26 -12.25 1.93
N CYS A 408 -14.64 -11.22 1.35
CA CYS A 408 -13.34 -10.74 1.75
C CYS A 408 -13.52 -9.54 2.67
N TYR A 409 -12.93 -9.54 3.87
CA TYR A 409 -13.14 -8.49 4.86
C TYR A 409 -11.90 -8.17 5.70
N LYS A 410 -11.78 -6.93 6.16
CA LYS A 410 -10.67 -6.42 6.98
C LYS A 410 -11.19 -5.56 8.14
N TYR A 411 -10.58 -5.71 9.32
CA TYR A 411 -10.87 -4.84 10.47
C TYR A 411 -9.91 -3.64 10.44
N VAL A 412 -10.43 -2.48 10.04
CA VAL A 412 -9.61 -1.29 9.72
C VAL A 412 -8.89 -0.72 10.94
N ASP A 413 -9.53 -0.77 12.11
CA ASP A 413 -8.99 -0.18 13.35
C ASP A 413 -7.99 -1.09 14.07
N ILE A 414 -7.81 -2.33 13.60
CA ILE A 414 -6.84 -3.28 14.17
C ILE A 414 -5.53 -3.17 13.39
N VAL A 415 -4.52 -2.60 14.05
CA VAL A 415 -3.18 -2.44 13.47
C VAL A 415 -2.62 -3.81 13.06
N GLY A 416 -2.24 -3.94 11.79
CA GLY A 416 -1.75 -5.19 11.20
C GLY A 416 -2.82 -6.21 10.84
N SER A 417 -4.11 -5.83 10.79
CA SER A 417 -5.14 -6.70 10.22
C SER A 417 -4.89 -6.91 8.72
N CYS A 418 -4.79 -8.17 8.30
CA CYS A 418 -4.86 -8.56 6.89
C CYS A 418 -6.31 -8.71 6.44
N TRP A 419 -6.50 -8.83 5.13
CA TRP A 419 -7.76 -9.29 4.55
C TRP A 419 -7.99 -10.77 4.85
N ASN A 420 -9.22 -11.08 5.29
CA ASN A 420 -9.70 -12.42 5.58
C ASN A 420 -10.72 -12.83 4.54
N ILE A 421 -10.69 -14.09 4.11
CA ILE A 421 -11.63 -14.65 3.13
C ILE A 421 -12.48 -15.71 3.84
N MET A 422 -13.79 -15.66 3.62
CA MET A 422 -14.74 -16.63 4.18
C MET A 422 -15.79 -17.02 3.13
N ASP A 423 -16.02 -18.32 2.95
CA ASP A 423 -17.09 -18.81 2.07
C ASP A 423 -18.49 -18.40 2.57
N ILE A 424 -19.31 -17.96 1.63
CA ILE A 424 -20.71 -17.57 1.84
C ILE A 424 -21.59 -18.80 1.58
N LYS A 425 -22.66 -18.97 2.37
CA LYS A 425 -23.60 -20.08 2.19
C LYS A 425 -24.71 -19.68 1.24
N LYS A 426 -24.96 -20.53 0.25
CA LYS A 426 -26.11 -20.42 -0.66
C LYS A 426 -27.42 -20.47 0.15
N SER A 427 -28.21 -19.40 0.12
CA SER A 427 -29.50 -19.28 0.81
C SER A 427 -30.70 -19.46 -0.13
N GLY A 428 -30.49 -19.31 -1.44
CA GLY A 428 -31.50 -19.49 -2.49
C GLY A 428 -30.87 -19.91 -3.82
N LYS A 429 -31.62 -19.83 -4.93
CA LYS A 429 -31.09 -20.18 -6.27
C LYS A 429 -29.89 -19.29 -6.64
N ASP A 430 -30.05 -17.99 -6.44
CA ASP A 430 -29.07 -16.96 -6.81
C ASP A 430 -28.65 -16.09 -5.60
N PHE A 431 -29.14 -16.46 -4.41
CA PHE A 431 -28.91 -15.74 -3.16
C PHE A 431 -27.88 -16.44 -2.29
N TRP A 432 -26.98 -15.64 -1.72
CA TRP A 432 -25.90 -16.08 -0.85
C TRP A 432 -25.86 -15.24 0.41
N SER A 433 -25.72 -15.87 1.58
CA SER A 433 -25.72 -15.17 2.87
C SER A 433 -24.54 -15.54 3.76
N ALA A 434 -23.97 -14.53 4.41
CA ALA A 434 -22.86 -14.67 5.33
C ALA A 434 -23.09 -13.81 6.58
N THR A 435 -22.32 -14.11 7.62
CA THR A 435 -22.31 -13.33 8.85
C THR A 435 -20.87 -13.06 9.24
N ILE A 436 -20.46 -11.80 9.20
CA ILE A 436 -19.15 -11.36 9.67
C ILE A 436 -19.27 -11.09 11.18
N ASN A 437 -18.44 -11.76 11.95
CA ASN A 437 -18.41 -11.59 13.40
C ASN A 437 -17.70 -10.28 13.78
N PRO A 438 -17.99 -9.69 14.95
CA PRO A 438 -17.14 -8.63 15.47
C PRO A 438 -15.76 -9.20 15.85
N SER A 439 -14.75 -8.34 15.86
CA SER A 439 -13.42 -8.69 16.39
C SER A 439 -13.41 -8.70 17.93
N LEU A 440 -12.24 -8.92 18.55
CA LEU A 440 -12.05 -8.73 20.00
C LEU A 440 -12.24 -7.27 20.46
N ILE A 441 -12.07 -6.31 19.55
CA ILE A 441 -12.17 -4.88 19.76
C ILE A 441 -13.19 -4.32 18.75
N THR A 442 -14.02 -3.38 19.17
CA THR A 442 -14.89 -2.63 18.26
C THR A 442 -14.06 -2.04 17.13
N SER A 443 -14.45 -2.32 15.89
CA SER A 443 -13.71 -1.89 14.71
C SER A 443 -14.67 -1.65 13.55
N LYS A 444 -14.33 -0.69 12.72
CA LYS A 444 -14.78 -0.58 11.33
C LYS A 444 -14.37 -1.82 10.54
N ILE A 445 -15.23 -2.20 9.60
CA ILE A 445 -15.01 -3.32 8.70
C ILE A 445 -15.25 -2.86 7.28
N ASP A 446 -14.25 -3.10 6.44
CA ASP A 446 -14.37 -3.01 5.00
C ASP A 446 -14.51 -4.42 4.44
N TYR A 447 -15.33 -4.57 3.41
CA TYR A 447 -15.54 -5.87 2.77
C TYR A 447 -16.00 -5.75 1.33
N TYR A 448 -15.72 -6.79 0.56
CA TYR A 448 -16.20 -6.99 -0.80
C TYR A 448 -16.48 -8.48 -1.02
N ILE A 449 -17.16 -8.81 -2.10
CA ILE A 449 -17.52 -10.18 -2.48
C ILE A 449 -16.56 -10.68 -3.54
N ILE A 450 -16.14 -11.93 -3.43
CA ILE A 450 -15.43 -12.66 -4.48
C ILE A 450 -16.37 -13.73 -5.03
N VAL A 451 -16.58 -13.77 -6.34
CA VAL A 451 -17.36 -14.81 -7.03
C VAL A 451 -16.40 -15.66 -7.85
N ASN A 452 -16.32 -16.94 -7.53
CA ASN A 452 -15.50 -17.91 -8.25
C ASN A 452 -16.38 -18.68 -9.24
N ILE A 453 -16.01 -18.67 -10.51
CA ILE A 453 -16.68 -19.43 -11.56
C ILE A 453 -16.18 -20.88 -11.54
N LYS A 454 -17.06 -21.83 -11.83
CA LYS A 454 -16.72 -23.25 -11.89
C LYS A 454 -16.00 -23.58 -13.19
N GLY A 455 -14.85 -24.22 -13.05
CA GLY A 455 -14.03 -24.70 -14.16
C GLY A 455 -12.70 -25.24 -13.66
N ASP A 456 -11.86 -25.68 -14.60
CA ASP A 456 -10.50 -26.17 -14.33
C ASP A 456 -9.51 -25.03 -14.03
N LYS A 457 -9.88 -23.81 -14.42
CA LYS A 457 -9.10 -22.57 -14.27
C LYS A 457 -9.58 -21.75 -13.07
N GLU A 458 -8.69 -20.96 -12.48
CA GLU A 458 -9.03 -20.06 -11.36
C GLU A 458 -9.57 -18.73 -11.90
N ILE A 459 -10.88 -18.67 -12.10
CA ILE A 459 -11.59 -17.51 -12.64
C ILE A 459 -12.46 -16.89 -11.55
N TRP A 460 -12.21 -15.62 -11.24
CA TRP A 460 -12.98 -14.90 -10.22
C TRP A 460 -13.03 -13.39 -10.46
N PHE A 461 -14.13 -12.81 -9.99
CA PHE A 461 -14.42 -11.39 -10.06
C PHE A 461 -14.91 -10.89 -8.70
N THR A 462 -14.90 -9.58 -8.51
CA THR A 462 -15.29 -8.95 -7.24
C THR A 462 -16.43 -7.97 -7.38
N SER A 463 -17.16 -7.78 -6.27
CA SER A 463 -18.03 -6.62 -6.12
C SER A 463 -17.22 -5.33 -5.98
N GLU A 464 -17.91 -4.20 -6.05
CA GLU A 464 -17.40 -2.94 -5.49
C GLU A 464 -17.12 -3.07 -3.99
N ASN A 465 -16.30 -2.15 -3.46
CA ASN A 465 -16.09 -2.04 -2.03
C ASN A 465 -17.38 -1.58 -1.37
N LEU A 466 -17.87 -2.39 -0.43
CA LEU A 466 -19.07 -2.05 0.32
C LEU A 466 -18.70 -1.18 1.51
N PRO A 467 -19.52 -0.16 1.84
CA PRO A 467 -19.14 0.90 2.74
C PRO A 467 -18.76 0.38 4.13
N SER A 468 -17.72 0.99 4.69
CA SER A 468 -17.19 0.65 6.00
C SER A 468 -18.26 0.73 7.08
N ARG A 469 -18.37 -0.30 7.92
CA ARG A 469 -19.29 -0.27 9.08
C ARG A 469 -18.59 -0.66 10.36
N GLU A 470 -18.83 0.12 11.41
CA GLU A 470 -18.42 -0.23 12.76
C GLU A 470 -19.24 -1.42 13.28
N LEU A 471 -18.54 -2.48 13.71
CA LEU A 471 -19.10 -3.58 14.48
C LEU A 471 -18.63 -3.49 15.93
N ARG A 472 -19.59 -3.32 16.83
CA ARG A 472 -19.31 -3.26 18.27
C ARG A 472 -18.99 -4.63 18.84
N SER A 473 -17.86 -4.73 19.54
CA SER A 473 -17.50 -5.94 20.30
C SER A 473 -17.79 -5.76 21.78
N ASN A 474 -18.55 -6.69 22.37
CA ASN A 474 -18.78 -6.72 23.81
C ASN A 474 -17.50 -7.04 24.60
N PHE A 475 -16.46 -7.56 23.92
CA PHE A 475 -15.17 -7.86 24.54
C PHE A 475 -14.21 -6.68 24.52
N THR A 476 -14.51 -5.57 23.84
CA THR A 476 -13.58 -4.44 23.72
C THR A 476 -13.00 -3.99 25.05
N VAL A 477 -13.87 -3.72 26.03
CA VAL A 477 -13.45 -3.30 27.37
C VAL A 477 -12.67 -4.40 28.08
N ILE A 478 -13.10 -5.67 27.95
CA ILE A 478 -12.43 -6.82 28.55
C ILE A 478 -11.04 -7.02 27.93
N ALA A 479 -10.90 -6.88 26.62
CA ALA A 479 -9.66 -7.00 25.88
C ALA A 479 -8.67 -5.92 26.32
N TYR A 480 -9.11 -4.67 26.46
CA TYR A 480 -8.27 -3.60 27.00
C TYR A 480 -7.88 -3.84 28.47
N ILE A 481 -8.82 -4.25 29.33
CA ILE A 481 -8.52 -4.60 30.72
C ILE A 481 -7.51 -5.74 30.77
N PHE A 482 -7.68 -6.76 29.94
CA PHE A 482 -6.76 -7.90 29.87
C PHE A 482 -5.39 -7.47 29.38
N LEU A 483 -5.29 -6.64 28.33
CA LEU A 483 -4.01 -6.12 27.83
C LEU A 483 -3.30 -5.27 28.89
N ILE A 484 -4.03 -4.35 29.54
CA ILE A 484 -3.51 -3.52 30.64
C ILE A 484 -3.06 -4.40 31.81
N ALA A 485 -3.84 -5.41 32.18
CA ALA A 485 -3.51 -6.34 33.26
C ALA A 485 -2.30 -7.21 32.90
N LEU A 486 -2.25 -7.71 31.67
CA LEU A 486 -1.15 -8.50 31.12
C LEU A 486 0.14 -7.73 31.28
N ILE A 487 0.16 -6.43 30.91
CA ILE A 487 1.31 -5.52 31.02
C ILE A 487 1.61 -5.13 32.47
N SER A 488 0.59 -4.70 33.21
CA SER A 488 0.78 -4.02 34.49
C SER A 488 1.04 -4.98 35.65
N ILE A 489 0.32 -6.10 35.74
CA ILE A 489 0.42 -7.03 36.90
C ILE A 489 1.83 -7.62 37.02
N PRO A 490 2.44 -8.19 35.97
CA PRO A 490 3.82 -8.68 36.04
C PRO A 490 4.80 -7.56 36.36
N ALA A 491 4.64 -6.37 35.76
CA ALA A 491 5.49 -5.23 36.05
C ALA A 491 5.43 -4.83 37.53
N ILE A 492 4.23 -4.65 38.10
CA ILE A 492 4.02 -4.32 39.52
C ILE A 492 4.62 -5.39 40.42
N TRP A 493 4.40 -6.68 40.11
CA TRP A 493 4.96 -7.78 40.88
C TRP A 493 6.49 -7.79 40.83
N LEU A 494 7.09 -7.58 39.65
CA LEU A 494 8.54 -7.48 39.49
C LEU A 494 9.11 -6.30 40.28
N LEU A 495 8.47 -5.13 40.22
CA LEU A 495 8.83 -3.96 41.02
C LEU A 495 8.76 -4.26 42.52
N GLY A 496 7.66 -4.86 42.98
CA GLY A 496 7.47 -5.29 44.36
C GLY A 496 8.59 -6.22 44.84
N ARG A 497 8.94 -7.24 44.04
CA ARG A 497 10.06 -8.15 44.35
C ARG A 497 11.40 -7.42 44.44
N ARG A 498 11.63 -6.41 43.59
CA ARG A 498 12.86 -5.61 43.63
C ARG A 498 12.95 -4.78 44.90
N PHE A 499 11.86 -4.13 45.31
CA PHE A 499 11.81 -3.39 46.58
C PHE A 499 11.97 -4.33 47.78
N ALA A 500 11.27 -5.46 47.80
CA ALA A 500 11.40 -6.46 48.87
C ALA A 500 12.82 -7.02 48.99
N LYS A 501 13.52 -7.23 47.87
CA LYS A 501 14.92 -7.68 47.87
C LYS A 501 15.86 -6.68 48.54
N ILE A 502 15.64 -5.37 48.35
CA ILE A 502 16.41 -4.32 49.05
C ILE A 502 16.04 -4.30 50.54
N GLU A 503 14.74 -4.41 50.84
CA GLU A 503 14.21 -4.40 52.20
C GLU A 503 14.81 -5.51 53.07
N ASN A 504 14.95 -6.71 52.50
CA ASN A 504 15.40 -7.91 53.21
C ASN A 504 16.92 -8.07 53.27
N LYS A 505 17.68 -7.39 52.40
CA LYS A 505 19.15 -7.58 52.30
C LYS A 505 19.97 -6.47 52.93
N LEU A 506 19.40 -5.29 53.13
CA LEU A 506 20.12 -4.12 53.59
C LEU A 506 19.45 -3.51 54.81
N GLU A 507 20.27 -3.00 55.72
CA GLU A 507 19.84 -2.27 56.91
C GLU A 507 20.42 -0.84 56.92
N GLY A 508 19.83 0.03 57.75
CA GLY A 508 20.33 1.39 57.98
C GLY A 508 20.44 2.28 56.74
N VAL A 509 21.53 3.05 56.66
CA VAL A 509 21.78 4.07 55.62
C VAL A 509 21.82 3.47 54.21
N ASN A 510 22.44 2.30 54.07
CA ASN A 510 22.58 1.60 52.79
C ASN A 510 21.22 1.25 52.18
N LYS A 511 20.22 0.94 53.02
CA LYS A 511 18.85 0.64 52.59
C LYS A 511 18.16 1.86 51.98
N THR A 512 18.26 3.01 52.63
CA THR A 512 17.67 4.27 52.14
C THR A 512 18.32 4.71 50.83
N GLU A 513 19.65 4.64 50.75
CA GLU A 513 20.37 4.95 49.51
C GLU A 513 19.99 3.98 48.38
N ALA A 514 19.91 2.68 48.67
CA ALA A 514 19.50 1.67 47.69
C ALA A 514 18.07 1.92 47.16
N LYS A 515 17.13 2.30 48.01
CA LYS A 515 15.76 2.67 47.60
C LYS A 515 15.76 3.91 46.71
N LYS A 516 16.52 4.96 47.06
CA LYS A 516 16.65 6.17 46.23
C LYS A 516 17.23 5.84 44.86
N LYS A 517 18.31 5.05 44.81
CA LYS A 517 18.94 4.61 43.56
C LYS A 517 18.02 3.73 42.73
N LEU A 518 17.25 2.84 43.36
CA LEU A 518 16.22 2.05 42.68
C LEU A 518 15.14 2.94 42.06
N LEU A 519 14.63 3.94 42.78
CA LEU A 519 13.63 4.87 42.24
C LEU A 519 14.17 5.64 41.03
N ILE A 520 15.42 6.12 41.10
CA ILE A 520 16.08 6.78 39.96
C ILE A 520 16.24 5.80 38.79
N GLU A 521 16.68 4.56 39.05
CA GLU A 521 16.78 3.53 38.01
C GLU A 521 15.43 3.31 37.30
N LEU A 522 14.36 3.16 38.07
CA LEU A 522 13.03 2.93 37.53
C LEU A 522 12.55 4.13 36.72
N ALA A 523 12.72 5.35 37.22
CA ALA A 523 12.36 6.56 36.50
C ALA A 523 13.11 6.67 35.15
N LEU A 524 14.41 6.35 35.14
CA LEU A 524 15.21 6.35 33.90
C LEU A 524 14.76 5.24 32.94
N ILE A 525 14.47 4.04 33.43
CA ILE A 525 13.91 2.96 32.59
C ILE A 525 12.59 3.42 31.98
N PHE A 526 11.64 3.92 32.78
CA PHE A 526 10.34 4.38 32.29
C PHE A 526 10.47 5.51 31.27
N ALA A 527 11.39 6.46 31.48
CA ALA A 527 11.66 7.51 30.50
C ALA A 527 12.16 6.92 29.16
N SER A 528 13.10 5.97 29.19
CA SER A 528 13.56 5.30 27.97
C SER A 528 12.44 4.48 27.30
N GLU A 529 11.62 3.76 28.07
CA GLU A 529 10.45 3.03 27.54
C GLU A 529 9.47 3.97 26.84
N PHE A 530 9.18 5.11 27.47
CA PHE A 530 8.31 6.13 26.90
C PHE A 530 8.90 6.71 25.61
N THR A 531 10.19 7.04 25.58
CA THR A 531 10.87 7.48 24.35
C THR A 531 10.77 6.44 23.24
N PHE A 532 10.92 5.14 23.56
CA PHE A 532 10.75 4.07 22.58
C PHE A 532 9.30 4.01 22.05
N PHE A 533 8.31 4.17 22.93
CA PHE A 533 6.91 4.15 22.52
C PHE A 533 6.54 5.33 21.62
N VAL A 534 6.92 6.56 22.02
CA VAL A 534 6.74 7.77 21.20
C VAL A 534 7.46 7.60 19.86
N SER A 535 8.62 6.96 19.85
CA SER A 535 9.33 6.76 18.59
C SER A 535 8.58 5.90 17.58
N LEU A 536 7.59 5.07 17.97
CA LEU A 536 6.76 4.31 17.03
C LEU A 536 5.81 5.19 16.20
N THR A 537 5.40 6.34 16.76
CA THR A 537 4.50 7.29 16.07
C THR A 537 5.28 8.29 15.21
N LEU A 538 6.58 8.39 15.41
CA LEU A 538 7.46 9.26 14.63
C LEU A 538 7.85 8.62 13.30
N PRO A 539 8.31 9.42 12.32
CA PRO A 539 8.84 8.91 11.05
C PRO A 539 9.93 7.85 11.28
N GLN A 540 9.76 6.67 10.68
CA GLN A 540 10.78 5.61 10.60
C GLN A 540 11.55 5.67 9.29
N ILE A 541 10.85 5.99 8.21
CA ILE A 541 11.38 6.14 6.86
C ILE A 541 10.94 7.51 6.36
N VAL A 542 11.87 8.25 5.76
CA VAL A 542 11.63 9.56 5.16
C VAL A 542 12.13 9.49 3.73
N PHE A 543 11.26 9.81 2.78
CA PHE A 543 11.61 9.91 1.37
C PHE A 543 11.96 11.38 1.09
N GLU A 544 13.23 11.69 0.84
CA GLU A 544 13.74 13.08 0.85
C GLU A 544 13.08 13.98 -0.19
N GLU A 545 12.87 13.45 -1.41
CA GLU A 545 12.32 14.22 -2.52
C GLU A 545 10.80 14.38 -2.44
N SER A 546 10.09 13.44 -1.80
CA SER A 546 8.63 13.50 -1.68
C SER A 546 8.13 14.07 -0.35
N GLY A 547 8.97 14.18 0.67
CA GLY A 547 8.52 14.49 2.04
C GLY A 547 7.65 13.39 2.68
N MET A 548 7.40 12.27 1.97
CA MET A 548 6.62 11.15 2.51
C MET A 548 7.32 10.55 3.73
N ILE A 549 6.52 10.25 4.76
CA ILE A 549 7.00 9.60 5.98
C ILE A 549 6.24 8.31 6.25
N TRP A 550 6.96 7.24 6.61
CA TRP A 550 6.35 6.03 7.15
C TRP A 550 6.66 5.92 8.63
N ASN A 551 5.63 6.00 9.47
CA ASN A 551 5.75 5.65 10.89
C ASN A 551 5.59 4.13 11.09
N SER A 552 5.73 3.63 12.33
CA SER A 552 5.58 2.19 12.58
C SER A 552 4.16 1.69 12.35
N LEU A 553 3.13 2.53 12.51
CA LEU A 553 1.74 2.13 12.23
C LEU A 553 1.55 1.85 10.74
N TYR A 554 2.12 2.67 9.86
CA TYR A 554 2.13 2.40 8.41
C TYR A 554 2.83 1.08 8.11
N VAL A 555 4.04 0.87 8.67
CA VAL A 555 4.78 -0.40 8.50
C VAL A 555 3.95 -1.60 8.96
N PHE A 556 3.27 -1.50 10.10
CA PHE A 556 2.44 -2.59 10.61
C PHE A 556 1.20 -2.84 9.75
N LYS A 557 0.57 -1.79 9.21
CA LYS A 557 -0.66 -1.89 8.42
C LYS A 557 -0.43 -2.35 6.98
N ASN A 558 0.69 -1.96 6.38
CA ASN A 558 0.92 -2.11 4.94
C ASN A 558 2.10 -3.03 4.63
N VAL A 559 3.20 -2.93 5.37
CA VAL A 559 4.40 -3.74 5.08
C VAL A 559 4.30 -5.11 5.73
N PHE A 560 3.94 -5.19 7.01
CA PHE A 560 3.85 -6.46 7.73
C PHE A 560 2.73 -7.37 7.22
N THR A 561 1.75 -6.81 6.51
CA THR A 561 0.65 -7.54 5.88
C THR A 561 1.05 -8.14 4.53
N TRP A 562 2.24 -7.84 3.99
CA TRP A 562 2.68 -8.28 2.67
C TRP A 562 2.89 -9.80 2.60
N LYS A 563 1.86 -10.52 2.17
CA LYS A 563 1.85 -11.99 2.13
C LYS A 563 2.83 -12.58 1.12
N SER A 564 3.17 -11.89 0.03
CA SER A 564 4.16 -12.44 -0.91
C SER A 564 5.58 -12.48 -0.31
N GLN A 565 5.92 -11.53 0.57
CA GLN A 565 7.22 -11.47 1.23
C GLN A 565 7.28 -12.31 2.51
N PHE A 566 6.22 -12.24 3.33
CA PHE A 566 6.21 -12.87 4.65
C PHE A 566 5.38 -14.17 4.70
N GLY A 567 4.69 -14.54 3.63
CA GLY A 567 3.88 -15.75 3.57
C GLY A 567 2.83 -15.84 4.69
N ILE A 568 2.68 -17.03 5.25
CA ILE A 568 1.68 -17.33 6.30
C ILE A 568 1.93 -16.58 7.61
N ILE A 569 3.13 -16.02 7.84
CA ILE A 569 3.43 -15.30 9.09
C ILE A 569 3.02 -13.84 9.06
N SER A 570 2.72 -13.26 7.88
CA SER A 570 2.40 -11.82 7.74
C SER A 570 1.30 -11.35 8.72
N PRO A 571 0.15 -12.04 8.86
CA PRO A 571 -0.92 -11.63 9.78
C PRO A 571 -0.50 -11.63 11.26
N PHE A 572 0.60 -12.30 11.61
CA PHE A 572 1.08 -12.42 12.98
C PHE A 572 2.23 -11.48 13.31
N LEU A 573 2.91 -10.87 12.32
CA LEU A 573 4.12 -10.08 12.55
C LEU A 573 3.90 -8.92 13.53
N THR A 574 2.79 -8.20 13.39
CA THR A 574 2.43 -7.10 14.31
C THR A 574 2.18 -7.62 15.72
N SER A 575 1.47 -8.74 15.86
CA SER A 575 1.23 -9.37 17.17
C SER A 575 2.53 -9.88 17.81
N ILE A 576 3.40 -10.51 17.02
CA ILE A 576 4.72 -10.98 17.44
C ILE A 576 5.56 -9.79 17.93
N PHE A 577 5.57 -8.68 17.21
CA PHE A 577 6.25 -7.46 17.63
C PHE A 577 5.77 -6.99 19.01
N PHE A 578 4.46 -6.85 19.22
CA PHE A 578 3.92 -6.40 20.50
C PHE A 578 4.21 -7.39 21.64
N ILE A 579 4.14 -8.70 21.39
CA ILE A 579 4.48 -9.72 22.39
C ILE A 579 5.97 -9.63 22.77
N ILE A 580 6.86 -9.54 21.78
CA ILE A 580 8.30 -9.37 22.00
C ILE A 580 8.56 -8.09 22.80
N TRP A 581 7.86 -7.02 22.49
CA TRP A 581 8.00 -5.74 23.18
C TRP A 581 7.53 -5.81 24.65
N ILE A 582 6.38 -6.45 24.92
CA ILE A 582 5.90 -6.69 26.29
C ILE A 582 6.93 -7.49 27.10
N ILE A 583 7.51 -8.53 26.49
CA ILE A 583 8.60 -9.31 27.11
C ILE A 583 9.84 -8.42 27.35
N ALA A 584 10.22 -7.60 26.36
CA ALA A 584 11.33 -6.68 26.47
C ALA A 584 11.13 -5.67 27.60
N PHE A 585 9.91 -5.16 27.79
CA PHE A 585 9.55 -4.28 28.90
C PHE A 585 9.73 -4.98 30.27
N TYR A 586 9.28 -6.22 30.45
CA TYR A 586 9.54 -6.94 31.71
C TYR A 586 11.03 -7.22 31.95
N LEU A 587 11.76 -7.49 30.86
CA LEU A 587 13.21 -7.62 30.92
C LEU A 587 13.88 -6.30 31.30
N SER A 588 13.35 -5.12 30.91
CA SER A 588 13.97 -3.84 31.28
C SER A 588 13.95 -3.64 32.79
N LEU A 589 12.86 -4.06 33.44
CA LEU A 589 12.72 -4.02 34.89
C LEU A 589 13.66 -5.00 35.61
N THR A 590 13.99 -6.15 35.00
CA THR A 590 14.75 -7.24 35.67
C THR A 590 16.20 -7.36 35.19
N LYS A 591 16.38 -7.53 33.89
CA LYS A 591 17.64 -7.73 33.16
C LYS A 591 17.77 -6.71 32.02
N PRO A 592 18.02 -5.42 32.33
CA PRO A 592 17.94 -4.38 31.30
C PRO A 592 18.91 -4.53 30.12
N ILE A 593 20.08 -5.17 30.28
CA ILE A 593 20.93 -5.55 29.12
C ILE A 593 20.19 -6.45 28.12
N SER A 594 19.49 -7.49 28.58
CA SER A 594 18.75 -8.39 27.68
C SER A 594 17.59 -7.69 26.99
N SER A 595 16.92 -6.78 27.70
CA SER A 595 15.87 -5.94 27.12
C SER A 595 16.40 -5.02 26.02
N SER A 596 17.53 -4.34 26.29
CA SER A 596 18.20 -3.47 25.33
C SER A 596 18.52 -4.21 24.02
N LEU A 597 19.10 -5.41 24.10
CA LEU A 597 19.39 -6.22 22.91
C LEU A 597 18.11 -6.63 22.17
N LEU A 598 17.06 -7.04 22.89
CA LEU A 598 15.80 -7.44 22.28
C LEU A 598 15.11 -6.27 21.55
N LYS A 599 15.21 -5.06 22.10
CA LYS A 599 14.65 -3.85 21.48
C LYS A 599 15.42 -3.32 20.29
N LEU A 600 16.70 -3.66 20.17
CA LEU A 600 17.48 -3.32 18.98
C LEU A 600 17.03 -4.11 17.74
N ILE A 601 16.34 -5.25 17.91
CA ILE A 601 15.92 -6.09 16.77
C ILE A 601 15.05 -5.31 15.79
N TYR A 602 14.03 -4.58 16.27
CA TYR A 602 13.12 -3.85 15.40
C TYR A 602 13.78 -2.70 14.62
N PRO A 603 14.48 -1.72 15.24
CA PRO A 603 15.15 -0.67 14.48
C PRO A 603 16.25 -1.24 13.56
N VAL A 604 16.95 -2.31 13.95
CA VAL A 604 17.89 -2.99 13.04
C VAL A 604 17.18 -3.61 11.85
N LEU A 605 16.00 -4.21 12.05
CA LEU A 605 15.19 -4.75 10.97
C LEU A 605 14.70 -3.63 10.03
N ILE A 606 14.29 -2.47 10.56
CA ILE A 606 13.93 -1.31 9.73
C ILE A 606 15.13 -0.81 8.95
N ILE A 607 16.30 -0.68 9.58
CA ILE A 607 17.55 -0.29 8.90
C ILE A 607 17.86 -1.28 7.77
N PHE A 608 17.81 -2.57 8.06
CA PHE A 608 18.06 -3.62 7.08
C PHE A 608 17.05 -3.58 5.94
N MET A 609 15.78 -3.34 6.26
CA MET A 609 14.72 -3.20 5.27
C MET A 609 14.99 -2.00 4.34
N ILE A 610 15.34 -0.84 4.90
CA ILE A 610 15.75 0.35 4.13
C ILE A 610 16.96 0.01 3.25
N THR A 611 18.00 -0.59 3.81
CA THR A 611 19.24 -0.87 3.07
C THR A 611 19.05 -1.92 1.97
N LEU A 612 18.25 -2.97 2.20
CA LEU A 612 18.06 -4.03 1.21
C LEU A 612 16.99 -3.73 0.18
N PHE A 613 15.81 -3.26 0.61
CA PHE A 613 14.69 -3.04 -0.31
C PHE A 613 14.77 -1.68 -0.96
N PHE A 614 15.25 -0.66 -0.24
CA PHE A 614 15.34 0.71 -0.74
C PHE A 614 16.76 1.12 -1.15
N GLY A 615 17.77 0.32 -0.83
CA GLY A 615 19.14 0.53 -1.31
C GLY A 615 19.23 0.62 -2.84
N PRO A 616 18.61 -0.30 -3.60
CA PRO A 616 18.53 -0.20 -5.06
C PRO A 616 17.74 1.03 -5.52
N MET A 617 16.77 1.51 -4.73
CA MET A 617 15.98 2.71 -5.05
C MET A 617 16.77 4.00 -4.93
N ASN A 618 17.92 4.01 -4.27
CA ASN A 618 18.80 5.18 -4.23
C ASN A 618 19.71 5.30 -5.46
N ASP A 619 19.64 4.34 -6.40
CA ASP A 619 20.31 4.44 -7.67
C ASP A 619 19.41 5.21 -8.66
N PRO A 620 19.77 6.45 -9.05
CA PRO A 620 18.99 7.26 -9.98
C PRO A 620 18.85 6.61 -11.37
N SER A 621 19.64 5.57 -11.68
CA SER A 621 19.49 4.79 -12.92
C SER A 621 18.42 3.71 -12.85
N THR A 622 17.82 3.47 -11.68
CA THR A 622 16.72 2.52 -11.52
C THR A 622 15.37 3.22 -11.56
N ILE A 623 14.31 2.50 -11.93
CA ILE A 623 12.91 3.00 -11.94
C ILE A 623 12.50 3.57 -10.58
N PHE A 624 13.10 3.08 -9.50
CA PHE A 624 12.85 3.56 -8.15
C PHE A 624 13.77 4.71 -7.72
N GLY A 625 14.72 5.13 -8.56
CA GLY A 625 15.57 6.30 -8.37
C GLY A 625 14.80 7.60 -8.15
N ASN A 626 13.58 7.66 -8.69
CA ASN A 626 12.68 8.82 -8.57
C ASN A 626 12.00 8.95 -7.19
N PHE A 627 12.28 8.06 -6.22
CA PHE A 627 11.85 8.23 -4.83
C PHE A 627 12.76 9.19 -4.04
N GLY A 628 13.85 9.62 -4.68
CA GLY A 628 14.95 10.28 -4.02
C GLY A 628 15.63 9.41 -2.98
N LYS A 629 16.50 10.04 -2.20
CA LYS A 629 17.19 9.33 -1.13
C LYS A 629 16.17 8.91 -0.06
N VAL A 630 16.10 7.60 0.18
CA VAL A 630 15.37 7.05 1.30
C VAL A 630 16.23 7.13 2.55
N ASN A 631 15.84 8.00 3.47
CA ASN A 631 16.53 8.27 4.71
C ASN A 631 15.84 7.58 5.90
N MET A 632 16.63 7.27 6.94
CA MET A 632 16.08 6.86 8.22
C MET A 632 15.41 8.05 8.90
N GLY A 633 14.18 7.85 9.37
CA GLY A 633 13.47 8.85 10.17
C GLY A 633 13.92 8.91 11.62
N ILE A 634 13.60 10.02 12.30
CA ILE A 634 13.98 10.28 13.70
C ILE A 634 13.53 9.19 14.68
N GLY A 635 12.43 8.50 14.36
CA GLY A 635 11.91 7.39 15.16
C GLY A 635 12.92 6.27 15.33
N VAL A 636 13.60 5.85 14.25
CA VAL A 636 14.61 4.78 14.30
C VAL A 636 15.77 5.16 15.22
N TYR A 637 16.27 6.40 15.10
CA TYR A 637 17.36 6.89 15.95
C TYR A 637 16.96 6.93 17.43
N LEU A 638 15.73 7.35 17.74
CA LEU A 638 15.22 7.37 19.12
C LEU A 638 15.02 5.96 19.69
N MET A 639 14.64 4.96 18.88
CA MET A 639 14.60 3.56 19.31
C MET A 639 15.98 3.02 19.67
N VAL A 640 16.97 3.30 18.82
CA VAL A 640 18.37 2.91 19.07
C VAL A 640 18.91 3.60 20.32
N LEU A 641 18.69 4.92 20.46
CA LEU A 641 19.11 5.70 21.62
C LEU A 641 18.44 5.18 22.90
N SER A 642 17.13 4.94 22.90
CA SER A 642 16.42 4.38 24.05
C SER A 642 16.98 3.02 24.45
N SER A 643 17.23 2.15 23.47
CA SER A 643 17.84 0.84 23.70
C SER A 643 19.24 0.97 24.32
N PHE A 644 20.06 1.90 23.84
CA PHE A 644 21.39 2.18 24.40
C PHE A 644 21.31 2.75 25.83
N LEU A 645 20.39 3.67 26.10
CA LEU A 645 20.17 4.23 27.44
C LEU A 645 19.82 3.13 28.46
N ILE A 646 18.96 2.18 28.10
CA ILE A 646 18.63 1.02 28.96
C ILE A 646 19.89 0.18 29.26
N MET A 647 20.78 0.01 28.29
CA MET A 647 22.07 -0.67 28.49
C MET A 647 22.97 0.09 29.48
N VAL A 648 23.10 1.41 29.33
CA VAL A 648 23.89 2.27 30.24
C VAL A 648 23.31 2.23 31.65
N ILE A 649 21.98 2.34 31.79
CA ILE A 649 21.27 2.20 33.07
C ILE A 649 21.58 0.85 33.71
N SER A 650 21.65 -0.23 32.92
CA SER A 650 22.01 -1.57 33.43
C SER A 650 23.45 -1.66 33.95
N ILE A 651 24.41 -1.00 33.28
CA ILE A 651 25.81 -0.95 33.74
C ILE A 651 25.89 -0.15 35.04
N TRP A 652 25.24 1.02 35.09
CA TRP A 652 25.13 1.84 36.30
C TRP A 652 24.47 1.08 37.45
N LYS A 653 23.37 0.37 37.16
CA LYS A 653 22.66 -0.52 38.09
C LYS A 653 23.60 -1.52 38.73
N ARG A 654 24.36 -2.24 37.91
CA ARG A 654 25.31 -3.25 38.39
C ARG A 654 26.39 -2.62 39.27
N ARG A 655 26.91 -1.44 38.92
CA ARG A 655 27.92 -0.72 39.71
C ARG A 655 27.39 -0.32 41.08
N TYR A 656 26.25 0.35 41.16
CA TYR A 656 25.72 0.79 42.46
C TYR A 656 25.27 -0.40 43.31
N GLN A 657 24.71 -1.46 42.69
CA GLN A 657 24.31 -2.68 43.42
C GLN A 657 25.50 -3.43 44.01
N ASN A 658 26.65 -3.47 43.32
CA ASN A 658 27.88 -4.03 43.87
C ASN A 658 28.42 -3.16 45.02
N ARG A 659 28.42 -1.83 44.86
CA ARG A 659 28.89 -0.89 45.89
C ARG A 659 28.08 -1.00 47.18
N LEU A 660 26.75 -1.13 47.06
CA LEU A 660 25.84 -1.26 48.21
C LEU A 660 25.71 -2.71 48.72
N GLY A 661 26.48 -3.67 48.21
CA GLY A 661 26.43 -5.07 48.66
C GLY A 661 25.15 -5.84 48.31
N ILE A 662 24.29 -5.31 47.43
CA ILE A 662 23.02 -5.93 47.02
C ILE A 662 23.27 -7.20 46.20
N VAL A 663 24.30 -7.14 45.34
CA VAL A 663 24.79 -8.25 44.54
C VAL A 663 26.18 -8.61 45.07
N THR A 664 26.29 -9.76 45.70
CA THR A 664 27.59 -10.36 45.94
C THR A 664 28.16 -10.75 44.59
N ARG A 665 29.34 -10.20 44.23
CA ARG A 665 30.14 -10.77 43.16
C ARG A 665 30.29 -12.23 43.55
N LYS A 666 29.63 -13.15 42.82
CA LYS A 666 30.14 -14.52 42.76
C LYS A 666 31.56 -14.32 42.29
N ARG A 667 32.54 -14.37 43.20
CA ARG A 667 33.94 -14.51 42.83
C ARG A 667 33.85 -15.66 41.84
N LYS A 668 34.11 -15.40 40.55
CA LYS A 668 34.42 -16.48 39.62
C LYS A 668 35.65 -17.09 40.27
N ALA A 669 35.44 -18.08 41.15
CA ALA A 669 36.48 -18.94 41.64
C ALA A 669 37.16 -19.38 40.36
N LEU A 670 38.41 -18.95 40.20
CA LEU A 670 39.16 -19.13 38.98
C LEU A 670 38.97 -20.57 38.51
N TRP A 671 38.16 -20.75 37.46
CA TRP A 671 38.16 -21.99 36.69
C TRP A 671 39.49 -22.14 35.92
N PHE A 672 40.38 -21.15 36.04
CA PHE A 672 41.80 -21.18 35.71
C PHE A 672 42.71 -21.57 36.90
N ARG A 673 42.20 -22.16 37.99
CA ARG A 673 43.08 -22.83 38.96
C ARG A 673 43.56 -24.15 38.35
N LYS A 674 44.56 -24.00 37.48
CA LYS A 674 45.65 -24.92 37.15
C LYS A 674 45.39 -26.36 37.61
N LYS A 675 45.05 -27.20 36.64
CA LYS A 675 45.22 -28.65 36.70
C LYS A 675 46.73 -28.90 36.80
N GLU A 676 47.34 -28.62 37.96
CA GLU A 676 48.71 -29.04 38.25
C GLU A 676 48.67 -30.56 38.32
N SER A 677 49.15 -31.14 37.23
CA SER A 677 49.52 -32.52 37.04
C SER A 677 50.20 -33.08 38.30
N ARG A 678 49.53 -34.01 38.97
CA ARG A 678 50.20 -35.06 39.73
C ARG A 678 51.01 -35.89 38.71
N MET A 679 52.29 -35.58 38.59
CA MET A 679 53.33 -36.53 38.20
C MET A 679 54.27 -36.68 39.39
N VAL A 680 54.02 -37.69 40.21
CA VAL A 680 54.92 -38.39 41.15
C VAL A 680 54.20 -39.73 41.37
N GLY A 681 54.76 -40.91 41.20
CA GLY A 681 56.07 -41.43 40.85
C GLY A 681 55.93 -42.95 40.93
#